data_AF-E4SCE0-F1
#
_entry.id   AF-E4SCE0-F1
#
_cell.length_a   1.000
_cell.length_b   1.000
_cell.length_c   1.000
_cell.angle_alpha   90.00
_cell.angle_beta   90.00
_cell.angle_gamma   90.00
#
_symmetry.space_group_name_H-M   'P 1'
#
loop_
_entity.id
_entity.type
_entity.pdbx_description
1 polymer ?
#
loop_
_entity_poly.entity_id
_entity_poly.type
_entity_poly.pdbx_seq_one_letter_code
_entity_poly.pdbx_strand_id
1 'polypeptide(L)'
;MKYSKRIINILLILVFILTMVWPMGSYVFAGTITVGAGSYTDTLPSGQVGPPSTVYKTSNLTGGIPTNSWESSILWSQYSEAMYPHPLSVKFTANGLEVGRPQKSGEGTSAYTGRFVLWQHRVDMTIKNSNYSSYTDARADKITDWSFDGVLTSGSSTVLKATITKGSPYIYFDFPTGKPQIVFPAVPTVFYGNSSSQYLGITINGVSYGLFAPAGATWSGIGTTTLTCNLPSGKTYFSIAVLPDNTTSTLNYFKDRAYAFITNTQVSWSYNPNTSEVTTTFTITTTAKEGSNLDTIICLYPHQWRNNSLSYLPYTYNTVRGLMKTILGRSFTTKYKYYGILPTMPLNGSDLSTLNSLLNSESTTISSSDTYWNGKEQNRVSSIVQLAKMNNNTTVMNSAISALKNNLQDWFTYSGTSDSKYFYYNSTWGTLIGYPPSYGTNDQINDHHFHYGYFINAAAQIALVDKNWASQNQWGGMVNLLIKDIANWERTDTRFPFLRYFDPYEGHSWASGHANFVDGNNQESFSEAMNAWQAIIIWGTVTGQTAIRDLGIYLYTTEAEAMYNYVFDLYNDVIDHSGVYNWHYASLIWGGKYCAEIWWDAGSVANFAAQSRGIELLPITGGSFYLAKDKTYVQNYYNEMLTQAGTSEPSSWRDIWYMYLALANPSLALSKWNTSIQNETGQSKSFTYVWLNALNTLGTPDFGVTANYPLYQVFNKSGAKTYVVYNPTDSQLTVTFSDGKVVNAAANSLVVDNGSSSSATNIALNKPATASSIENSNYPASYAFDGNLSTRWSSAFSDPQWIAVDLGAIYSVNKVILYWETAYGKSFQIQVSTDNTNWTTVYSTTNGTGGVNEITFSPVNARYVRMYGTERGTQWGYSLWEFEVYGTPSGSASYLPQTTWYLFNQQTSGVTPSGENLQTSNSSVTGWQPTTTISTTTKHWYSPVINGTYKAGTWQFILWTNSPGSSSQVKVEIYKVNSDGSGATLIGSQTIDVNTTGTGNHQSVFNISNSSDVSFNSQRIRVSITKVSGVDCTIAYNTNDFPTRLITPGQ
;
A
#
# COMPACT_ATOMS: atom_id res chain seq x y z
N MET A 1 17.83 -68.33 48.16
CA MET A 1 17.29 -67.67 46.96
C MET A 1 17.52 -66.17 47.14
N LYS A 2 18.65 -65.56 46.75
CA LYS A 2 19.36 -65.58 45.46
C LYS A 2 18.51 -64.98 44.33
N TYR A 3 18.98 -63.83 43.82
CA TYR A 3 18.66 -63.13 42.56
C TYR A 3 17.34 -62.36 42.44
N SER A 4 17.44 -61.01 42.38
CA SER A 4 16.86 -60.19 41.28
C SER A 4 16.74 -58.68 41.56
N LYS A 5 17.21 -58.14 42.70
CA LYS A 5 17.12 -56.68 42.96
C LYS A 5 18.32 -55.82 42.50
N ARG A 6 19.32 -56.41 41.83
CA ARG A 6 20.52 -55.68 41.35
C ARG A 6 20.62 -55.46 39.84
N ILE A 7 19.67 -55.96 39.03
CA ILE A 7 19.69 -55.76 37.56
C ILE A 7 18.71 -54.65 37.11
N ILE A 8 17.65 -54.37 37.87
CA ILE A 8 16.68 -53.32 37.51
C ILE A 8 17.22 -51.91 37.78
N ASN A 9 18.06 -51.72 38.81
CA ASN A 9 18.64 -50.39 39.10
C ASN A 9 19.82 -50.03 38.19
N ILE A 10 20.43 -50.97 37.47
CA ILE A 10 21.50 -50.68 36.50
C ILE A 10 20.91 -50.40 35.11
N LEU A 11 19.77 -51.02 34.73
CA LEU A 11 19.08 -50.66 33.48
C LEU A 11 18.32 -49.33 33.56
N LEU A 12 17.79 -48.94 34.72
CA LEU A 12 17.14 -47.63 34.90
C LEU A 12 18.15 -46.46 34.93
N ILE A 13 19.40 -46.70 35.34
CA ILE A 13 20.46 -45.67 35.30
C ILE A 13 21.09 -45.57 33.89
N LEU A 14 21.09 -46.65 33.08
CA LEU A 14 21.53 -46.58 31.68
C LEU A 14 20.48 -46.00 30.72
N VAL A 15 19.18 -46.12 31.01
CA VAL A 15 18.12 -45.48 30.19
C VAL A 15 17.88 -44.01 30.57
N PHE A 16 18.24 -43.60 31.80
CA PHE A 16 18.25 -42.18 32.19
C PHE A 16 19.51 -41.41 31.75
N ILE A 17 20.55 -42.11 31.27
CA ILE A 17 21.78 -41.50 30.72
C ILE A 17 21.73 -41.40 29.17
N LEU A 18 20.71 -41.99 28.51
CA LEU A 18 20.53 -41.95 27.05
C LEU A 18 19.34 -41.09 26.56
N THR A 19 18.72 -40.30 27.44
CA THR A 19 17.70 -39.29 27.08
C THR A 19 18.03 -37.88 27.57
N MET A 20 19.32 -37.60 27.83
CA MET A 20 19.82 -36.24 27.63
C MET A 20 19.77 -35.95 26.13
N VAL A 21 18.59 -35.53 25.67
CA VAL A 21 18.50 -34.49 24.65
C VAL A 21 19.47 -33.43 25.14
N TRP A 22 20.64 -33.37 24.51
CA TRP A 22 21.47 -32.19 24.59
C TRP A 22 20.52 -31.02 24.37
N PRO A 23 20.46 -30.02 25.27
CA PRO A 23 20.08 -28.73 24.75
C PRO A 23 21.08 -28.52 23.61
N MET A 24 20.59 -28.42 22.37
CA MET A 24 21.31 -27.59 21.42
C MET A 24 21.28 -26.20 22.04
N GLY A 25 22.16 -26.00 23.03
CA GLY A 25 22.55 -24.69 23.47
C GLY A 25 23.22 -24.13 22.25
N SER A 26 22.49 -23.28 21.54
CA SER A 26 23.08 -22.33 20.62
C SER A 26 24.29 -21.76 21.36
N TYR A 27 25.49 -22.08 20.88
CA TYR A 27 26.68 -21.40 21.36
C TYR A 27 26.47 -19.94 20.95
N VAL A 28 25.98 -19.12 21.87
CA VAL A 28 25.88 -17.68 21.66
C VAL A 28 27.32 -17.19 21.68
N PHE A 29 27.90 -16.99 20.50
CA PHE A 29 29.17 -16.29 20.39
C PHE A 29 29.03 -14.90 21.01
N ALA A 30 30.05 -14.47 21.74
CA ALA A 30 30.09 -13.11 22.27
C ALA A 30 29.84 -12.11 21.12
N GLY A 31 28.86 -11.22 21.31
CA GLY A 31 28.46 -10.23 20.32
C GLY A 31 27.41 -10.69 19.30
N THR A 32 26.68 -11.79 19.55
CA THR A 32 25.49 -12.20 18.76
C THR A 32 24.21 -11.78 19.46
N ILE A 33 23.30 -11.12 18.75
CA ILE A 33 21.99 -10.66 19.27
C ILE A 33 20.87 -11.38 18.53
N THR A 34 20.05 -12.15 19.25
CA THR A 34 18.92 -12.92 18.70
C THR A 34 17.68 -12.05 18.48
N VAL A 35 16.99 -12.28 17.36
CA VAL A 35 15.77 -11.58 16.97
C VAL A 35 14.81 -12.60 16.34
N GLY A 36 13.86 -13.10 17.12
CA GLY A 36 13.02 -14.23 16.69
C GLY A 36 13.87 -15.48 16.45
N ALA A 37 13.78 -16.05 15.25
CA ALA A 37 14.61 -17.17 14.81
C ALA A 37 15.96 -16.74 14.19
N GLY A 38 16.15 -15.45 13.92
CA GLY A 38 17.38 -14.92 13.35
C GLY A 38 18.31 -14.29 14.38
N SER A 39 19.40 -13.71 13.90
CA SER A 39 20.36 -12.94 14.70
C SER A 39 21.16 -11.96 13.84
N TYR A 40 21.75 -10.97 14.50
CA TYR A 40 22.80 -10.11 13.95
C TYR A 40 23.98 -10.08 14.92
N THR A 41 25.12 -9.52 14.50
CA THR A 41 26.26 -9.26 15.41
C THR A 41 26.41 -7.79 15.75
N ASP A 42 26.80 -7.45 16.97
CA ASP A 42 27.15 -6.08 17.39
C ASP A 42 28.66 -5.83 17.45
N THR A 43 29.45 -6.83 17.06
CA THR A 43 30.91 -6.79 17.01
C THR A 43 31.34 -6.92 15.56
N LEU A 44 32.07 -5.92 15.05
CA LEU A 44 32.51 -5.91 13.65
C LEU A 44 33.49 -7.08 13.43
N PRO A 45 33.17 -8.05 12.55
CA PRO A 45 34.06 -9.19 12.33
C PRO A 45 35.42 -8.75 11.76
N SER A 46 36.48 -9.49 12.11
CA SER A 46 37.84 -9.15 11.70
C SER A 46 37.98 -9.04 10.18
N GLY A 47 38.68 -8.00 9.72
CA GLY A 47 38.90 -7.73 8.29
C GLY A 47 37.77 -6.96 7.59
N GLN A 48 36.64 -6.74 8.25
CA GLN A 48 35.57 -5.90 7.72
C GLN A 48 35.82 -4.41 8.01
N VAL A 49 35.30 -3.55 7.12
CA VAL A 49 35.38 -2.09 7.25
C VAL A 49 33.99 -1.56 7.53
N GLY A 50 33.81 -0.90 8.68
CA GLY A 50 32.58 -0.18 9.02
C GLY A 50 32.71 1.34 8.79
N PRO A 51 31.66 2.10 9.14
CA PRO A 51 31.70 3.56 9.07
C PRO A 51 32.75 4.13 10.04
N PRO A 52 33.21 5.38 9.83
CA PRO A 52 34.26 5.97 10.65
C PRO A 52 33.86 6.00 12.13
N SER A 53 34.81 5.75 13.03
CA SER A 53 34.56 5.80 14.47
C SER A 53 34.34 7.21 15.01
N THR A 54 34.80 8.23 14.27
CA THR A 54 34.63 9.64 14.62
C THR A 54 33.31 10.16 14.08
N VAL A 55 32.51 10.75 14.96
CA VAL A 55 31.28 11.47 14.62
C VAL A 55 31.38 12.89 15.18
N TYR A 56 31.28 13.88 14.31
CA TYR A 56 31.38 15.30 14.68
C TYR A 56 30.06 15.81 15.26
N LYS A 57 29.82 15.46 16.52
CA LYS A 57 28.62 15.83 17.28
C LYS A 57 28.96 16.34 18.68
N THR A 58 28.05 17.12 19.27
CA THR A 58 28.13 17.45 20.70
C THR A 58 27.58 16.31 21.55
N SER A 59 27.66 16.44 22.88
CA SER A 59 27.03 15.50 23.81
C SER A 59 25.50 15.55 23.80
N ASN A 60 24.90 16.58 23.19
CA ASN A 60 23.45 16.75 23.16
C ASN A 60 22.78 15.85 22.12
N LEU A 61 23.49 15.50 21.03
CA LEU A 61 23.02 14.54 20.04
C LEU A 61 23.33 13.11 20.49
N THR A 62 22.28 12.36 20.82
CA THR A 62 22.34 11.00 21.39
C THR A 62 21.45 10.03 20.60
N GLY A 63 21.61 8.72 20.82
CA GLY A 63 20.90 7.68 20.06
C GLY A 63 21.54 7.41 18.68
N GLY A 64 20.79 6.73 17.81
CA GLY A 64 21.16 6.53 16.41
C GLY A 64 21.35 7.87 15.70
N ILE A 65 22.50 8.01 15.04
CA ILE A 65 22.94 9.25 14.42
C ILE A 65 22.27 9.38 13.04
N PRO A 66 21.55 10.48 12.77
CA PRO A 66 21.01 10.72 11.44
C PRO A 66 22.12 10.74 10.37
N THR A 67 21.88 10.00 9.29
CA THR A 67 22.71 9.93 8.08
C THR A 67 21.79 10.16 6.89
N ASN A 68 22.31 10.15 5.67
CA ASN A 68 21.46 10.19 4.46
C ASN A 68 20.53 11.41 4.44
N SER A 69 21.05 12.56 4.82
CA SER A 69 20.31 13.81 4.86
C SER A 69 21.12 14.95 4.25
N TRP A 70 20.48 16.08 4.01
CA TRP A 70 21.07 17.27 3.42
C TRP A 70 22.11 17.95 4.32
N GLU A 71 22.06 17.73 5.64
CA GLU A 71 23.01 18.25 6.62
C GLU A 71 24.15 17.28 6.98
N SER A 72 24.13 16.04 6.47
CA SER A 72 24.95 14.95 7.02
C SER A 72 26.44 15.24 7.03
N SER A 73 26.99 16.01 6.08
CA SER A 73 28.45 16.24 6.00
C SER A 73 29.07 16.82 7.27
N ILE A 74 28.31 17.55 8.10
CA ILE A 74 28.79 18.08 9.39
C ILE A 74 29.10 16.97 10.41
N LEU A 75 28.53 15.77 10.26
CA LEU A 75 28.77 14.64 11.16
C LEU A 75 30.01 13.82 10.75
N TRP A 76 30.42 13.92 9.48
CA TRP A 76 31.44 13.07 8.86
C TRP A 76 32.80 13.77 8.71
N SER A 77 32.79 15.10 8.56
CA SER A 77 33.98 15.90 8.30
C SER A 77 34.27 16.83 9.49
N GLN A 78 35.54 17.26 9.63
CA GLN A 78 35.94 18.22 10.68
C GLN A 78 35.13 19.53 10.64
N TYR A 79 34.65 19.90 9.47
CA TYR A 79 33.70 21.00 9.29
C TYR A 79 32.48 20.48 8.53
N SER A 80 32.12 21.06 7.39
CA SER A 80 31.12 20.46 6.51
C SER A 80 31.49 20.70 5.05
N GLU A 81 30.89 19.92 4.16
CA GLU A 81 30.72 20.37 2.78
C GLU A 81 29.51 21.32 2.68
N ALA A 82 29.26 21.82 1.47
CA ALA A 82 28.11 22.69 1.23
C ALA A 82 26.78 21.94 1.50
N MET A 83 25.91 22.57 2.27
CA MET A 83 24.57 22.08 2.62
C MET A 83 23.52 23.04 2.07
N TYR A 84 22.40 22.48 1.60
CA TYR A 84 21.39 23.21 0.82
C TYR A 84 20.00 23.18 1.52
N PRO A 85 19.80 23.98 2.59
CA PRO A 85 18.50 24.09 3.24
C PRO A 85 17.43 24.78 2.38
N HIS A 86 17.77 25.51 1.33
CA HIS A 86 16.85 26.25 0.45
C HIS A 86 15.81 27.17 1.14
N PRO A 87 15.75 28.47 0.77
CA PRO A 87 16.44 29.11 -0.35
C PRO A 87 17.93 29.41 -0.11
N LEU A 88 18.44 29.12 1.07
CA LEU A 88 19.84 29.33 1.45
C LEU A 88 20.74 28.11 1.16
N SER A 89 22.04 28.35 1.19
CA SER A 89 23.11 27.36 1.26
C SER A 89 24.12 27.78 2.32
N VAL A 90 24.74 26.80 2.97
CA VAL A 90 25.69 27.04 4.07
C VAL A 90 26.87 26.09 4.02
N LYS A 91 28.02 26.50 4.54
CA LYS A 91 29.19 25.63 4.71
C LYS A 91 29.96 26.02 5.97
N PHE A 92 30.21 25.08 6.87
CA PHE A 92 31.07 25.29 8.02
C PHE A 92 32.54 25.21 7.55
N THR A 93 33.37 26.13 8.05
CA THR A 93 34.80 26.16 7.74
C THR A 93 35.61 26.53 8.98
N ALA A 94 36.93 26.39 8.89
CA ALA A 94 37.86 26.90 9.91
C ALA A 94 37.73 28.41 10.16
N ASN A 95 37.12 29.17 9.23
CA ASN A 95 37.01 30.62 9.29
C ASN A 95 35.65 31.13 9.77
N GLY A 96 34.64 30.26 9.90
CA GLY A 96 33.27 30.64 10.26
C GLY A 96 32.22 29.83 9.50
N LEU A 97 30.96 30.25 9.61
CA LEU A 97 29.85 29.71 8.82
C LEU A 97 29.68 30.55 7.56
N GLU A 98 29.99 29.98 6.40
CA GLU A 98 29.66 30.57 5.11
C GLU A 98 28.16 30.46 4.87
N VAL A 99 27.55 31.54 4.38
CA VAL A 99 26.13 31.63 4.02
C VAL A 99 26.03 32.28 2.66
N GLY A 100 25.15 31.74 1.82
CA GLY A 100 24.74 32.42 0.60
C GLY A 100 23.45 31.88 0.03
N ARG A 101 22.94 32.56 -1.00
CA ARG A 101 21.76 32.13 -1.74
C ARG A 101 22.21 31.58 -3.10
N PRO A 102 22.06 30.28 -3.35
CA PRO A 102 22.34 29.72 -4.66
C PRO A 102 21.54 30.40 -5.77
N GLN A 103 22.20 30.58 -6.90
CA GLN A 103 21.62 31.04 -8.17
C GLN A 103 22.15 30.12 -9.25
N LYS A 104 21.44 29.98 -10.38
CA LYS A 104 21.94 29.23 -11.55
C LYS A 104 23.34 29.75 -11.91
N SER A 105 24.37 28.94 -11.64
CA SER A 105 25.78 29.32 -11.76
C SER A 105 26.41 28.78 -13.04
N GLY A 106 25.79 27.79 -13.66
CA GLY A 106 26.24 27.24 -14.94
C GLY A 106 25.38 26.09 -15.41
N GLU A 107 25.60 25.68 -16.66
CA GLU A 107 25.06 24.47 -17.27
C GLU A 107 26.05 23.96 -18.30
N GLY A 108 26.01 22.67 -18.62
CA GLY A 108 26.96 22.09 -19.57
C GLY A 108 26.65 20.66 -19.95
N THR A 109 27.57 20.07 -20.71
CA THR A 109 27.54 18.67 -21.13
C THR A 109 28.61 17.86 -20.42
N SER A 110 28.36 16.58 -20.18
CA SER A 110 29.30 15.59 -19.65
C SER A 110 29.42 14.40 -20.59
N ALA A 111 30.03 13.30 -20.11
CA ALA A 111 30.28 12.11 -20.90
C ALA A 111 28.99 11.59 -21.57
N TYR A 112 29.13 11.02 -22.77
CA TYR A 112 28.01 10.47 -23.55
C TYR A 112 26.86 11.45 -23.83
N THR A 113 27.16 12.75 -23.92
CA THR A 113 26.19 13.84 -24.10
C THR A 113 25.29 14.10 -22.90
N GLY A 114 25.62 13.54 -21.72
CA GLY A 114 24.98 13.88 -20.44
C GLY A 114 24.99 15.38 -20.18
N ARG A 115 24.11 15.86 -19.29
CA ARG A 115 23.88 17.29 -19.10
C ARG A 115 23.69 17.62 -17.65
N PHE A 116 24.06 18.83 -17.25
CA PHE A 116 23.91 19.26 -15.86
C PHE A 116 23.58 20.75 -15.77
N VAL A 117 22.90 21.14 -14.69
CA VAL A 117 22.67 22.54 -14.31
C VAL A 117 23.11 22.73 -12.86
N LEU A 118 23.96 23.73 -12.63
CA LEU A 118 24.57 24.03 -11.34
C LEU A 118 23.86 25.19 -10.64
N TRP A 119 23.62 24.99 -9.35
CA TRP A 119 23.13 25.96 -8.38
C TRP A 119 24.01 25.86 -7.12
N GLN A 120 25.31 26.02 -7.32
CA GLN A 120 26.29 25.73 -6.29
C GLN A 120 26.29 26.76 -5.16
N HIS A 121 26.73 26.31 -3.99
CA HIS A 121 27.02 27.19 -2.87
C HIS A 121 27.98 28.30 -3.29
N ARG A 122 27.61 29.52 -2.91
CA ARG A 122 28.40 30.74 -3.12
C ARG A 122 28.46 31.49 -1.81
N VAL A 123 29.62 32.07 -1.50
CA VAL A 123 29.80 32.81 -0.25
C VAL A 123 29.31 34.24 -0.45
N ASP A 124 28.15 34.57 0.14
CA ASP A 124 27.68 35.96 0.24
C ASP A 124 28.18 36.62 1.51
N MET A 125 28.30 35.85 2.59
CA MET A 125 28.89 36.29 3.85
C MET A 125 29.43 35.11 4.66
N THR A 126 30.37 35.38 5.54
CA THR A 126 30.85 34.45 6.57
C THR A 126 30.53 35.01 7.95
N ILE A 127 29.77 34.24 8.73
CA ILE A 127 29.41 34.58 10.11
C ILE A 127 30.50 34.06 11.06
N LYS A 128 31.08 34.96 11.83
CA LYS A 128 32.17 34.73 12.78
C LYS A 128 31.84 35.24 14.17
N ASN A 129 32.62 34.77 15.13
CA ASN A 129 32.67 35.28 16.49
C ASN A 129 33.89 36.21 16.63
N SER A 130 33.67 37.44 17.10
CA SER A 130 34.72 38.47 17.21
C SER A 130 35.93 38.10 18.06
N ASN A 131 35.80 37.11 18.95
CA ASN A 131 36.89 36.71 19.85
C ASN A 131 37.83 35.66 19.21
N TYR A 132 37.48 35.12 18.04
CA TYR A 132 38.17 33.98 17.44
C TYR A 132 38.52 34.25 15.98
N SER A 133 39.77 33.99 15.61
CA SER A 133 40.24 34.08 14.22
C SER A 133 39.97 32.80 13.43
N SER A 134 40.04 31.64 14.10
CA SER A 134 39.77 30.30 13.55
C SER A 134 39.08 29.38 14.57
N TYR A 135 38.52 28.27 14.08
CA TYR A 135 37.80 27.26 14.88
C TYR A 135 38.51 25.90 14.85
N THR A 136 38.24 25.03 15.81
CA THR A 136 38.80 23.67 15.88
C THR A 136 38.06 22.70 14.98
N ASP A 137 36.74 22.70 15.06
CA ASP A 137 35.84 21.88 14.25
C ASP A 137 34.43 22.49 14.23
N ALA A 138 33.55 21.92 13.42
CA ALA A 138 32.12 22.08 13.52
C ALA A 138 31.46 20.78 13.98
N ARG A 139 30.34 20.86 14.71
CA ARG A 139 29.62 19.69 15.21
C ARG A 139 28.12 19.86 15.11
N ALA A 140 27.40 18.77 14.85
CA ALA A 140 25.94 18.76 15.04
C ALA A 140 25.60 18.73 16.55
N ASP A 141 24.74 19.63 16.98
CA ASP A 141 24.26 19.75 18.36
C ASP A 141 22.86 19.14 18.53
N LYS A 142 22.00 19.33 17.55
CA LYS A 142 20.63 18.80 17.50
C LYS A 142 20.20 18.61 16.06
N ILE A 143 19.55 17.50 15.74
CA ILE A 143 18.89 17.27 14.45
C ILE A 143 17.42 16.94 14.71
N THR A 144 16.55 17.50 13.89
CA THR A 144 15.10 17.28 13.86
C THR A 144 14.71 16.98 12.41
N ASP A 145 13.43 16.75 12.14
CA ASP A 145 12.97 16.22 10.85
C ASP A 145 13.42 17.00 9.61
N TRP A 146 13.56 18.33 9.68
CA TRP A 146 14.14 19.13 8.58
C TRP A 146 14.87 20.38 9.08
N SER A 147 15.36 20.36 10.32
CA SER A 147 16.25 21.41 10.85
C SER A 147 17.35 20.82 11.72
N PHE A 148 18.49 21.49 11.76
CA PHE A 148 19.56 21.14 12.68
C PHE A 148 20.22 22.37 13.30
N ASP A 149 20.81 22.14 14.47
CA ASP A 149 21.70 23.07 15.17
C ASP A 149 23.14 22.62 14.90
N GLY A 150 23.92 23.45 14.21
CA GLY A 150 25.36 23.27 14.03
C GLY A 150 26.15 24.24 14.92
N VAL A 151 27.27 23.78 15.49
CA VAL A 151 28.13 24.61 16.34
C VAL A 151 29.55 24.68 15.77
N LEU A 152 30.17 25.86 15.87
CA LEU A 152 31.62 26.01 15.74
C LEU A 152 32.27 25.96 17.12
N THR A 153 33.37 25.24 17.23
CA THR A 153 34.04 24.99 18.51
C THR A 153 35.45 25.58 18.57
N SER A 154 35.93 25.79 19.79
CA SER A 154 37.34 26.00 20.09
C SER A 154 37.71 25.06 21.23
N GLY A 155 38.42 23.98 20.92
CA GLY A 155 38.56 22.85 21.84
C GLY A 155 37.19 22.24 22.17
N SER A 156 36.84 22.15 23.44
CA SER A 156 35.53 21.66 23.90
C SER A 156 34.43 22.73 23.99
N SER A 157 34.78 24.01 23.81
CA SER A 157 33.85 25.12 24.00
C SER A 157 33.04 25.40 22.74
N THR A 158 31.72 25.54 22.88
CA THR A 158 30.84 26.07 21.81
C THR A 158 31.04 27.58 21.71
N VAL A 159 31.44 28.06 20.54
CA VAL A 159 31.76 29.47 20.29
C VAL A 159 30.62 30.19 19.57
N LEU A 160 29.99 29.50 18.62
CA LEU A 160 28.86 29.97 17.83
C LEU A 160 27.94 28.79 17.59
N LYS A 161 26.64 28.98 17.79
CA LYS A 161 25.60 28.02 17.43
C LYS A 161 24.73 28.63 16.33
N ALA A 162 24.43 27.85 15.29
CA ALA A 162 23.55 28.23 14.20
C ALA A 162 22.42 27.21 14.06
N THR A 163 21.16 27.67 14.10
CA THR A 163 20.00 26.85 13.77
C THR A 163 19.64 27.09 12.31
N ILE A 164 19.74 26.02 11.51
CA ILE A 164 19.53 26.01 10.07
C ILE A 164 18.33 25.11 9.78
N THR A 165 17.34 25.62 9.07
CA THR A 165 16.08 24.92 8.80
C THR A 165 15.82 24.88 7.30
N LYS A 166 15.55 23.69 6.76
CA LYS A 166 15.15 23.56 5.36
C LYS A 166 13.81 24.25 5.13
N GLY A 167 13.65 24.98 4.03
CA GLY A 167 12.43 25.77 3.78
C GLY A 167 12.27 26.97 4.71
N SER A 168 13.35 27.46 5.32
CA SER A 168 13.36 28.73 6.08
C SER A 168 14.19 29.77 5.34
N PRO A 169 13.71 31.01 5.19
CA PRO A 169 14.56 32.09 4.70
C PRO A 169 15.49 32.63 5.79
N TYR A 170 15.36 32.17 7.05
CA TYR A 170 16.14 32.60 8.21
C TYR A 170 17.23 31.60 8.60
N ILE A 171 18.32 32.11 9.14
CA ILE A 171 19.26 31.37 10.00
C ILE A 171 19.34 32.11 11.34
N TYR A 172 19.27 31.35 12.43
CA TYR A 172 19.31 31.88 13.79
C TYR A 172 20.63 31.55 14.44
N PHE A 173 21.18 32.49 15.21
CA PHE A 173 22.48 32.36 15.85
C PHE A 173 22.41 32.65 17.33
N ASP A 174 23.22 31.93 18.10
CA ASP A 174 23.54 32.24 19.48
C ASP A 174 25.06 32.36 19.66
N PHE A 175 25.47 33.42 20.34
CA PHE A 175 26.85 33.78 20.66
C PHE A 175 27.04 33.78 22.17
N PRO A 176 27.34 32.63 22.80
CA PRO A 176 27.55 32.55 24.25
C PRO A 176 28.67 33.47 24.75
N THR A 177 29.66 33.73 23.90
CA THR A 177 30.75 34.69 24.13
C THR A 177 31.00 35.51 22.86
N GLY A 178 31.66 36.66 22.99
CA GLY A 178 32.01 37.50 21.84
C GLY A 178 30.80 38.13 21.13
N LYS A 179 31.01 38.59 19.90
CA LYS A 179 30.02 39.33 19.10
C LYS A 179 29.90 38.73 17.70
N PRO A 180 28.73 38.81 17.05
CA PRO A 180 28.59 38.50 15.64
C PRO A 180 29.47 39.44 14.81
N GLN A 181 30.38 38.85 14.04
CA GLN A 181 31.17 39.52 13.02
C GLN A 181 30.82 38.91 11.66
N ILE A 182 30.34 39.73 10.74
CA ILE A 182 29.89 39.32 9.41
C ILE A 182 30.93 39.82 8.41
N VAL A 183 31.61 38.88 7.75
CA VAL A 183 32.65 39.16 6.76
C VAL A 183 32.08 38.95 5.37
N PHE A 184 32.30 39.89 4.46
CA PHE A 184 31.78 39.87 3.10
C PHE A 184 32.91 39.78 2.07
N PRO A 185 32.69 39.13 0.91
CA PRO A 185 33.68 39.09 -0.16
C PRO A 185 33.92 40.46 -0.82
N ALA A 186 32.94 41.37 -0.74
CA ALA A 186 33.02 42.75 -1.17
C ALA A 186 32.18 43.64 -0.23
N VAL A 187 32.40 44.95 -0.24
CA VAL A 187 31.64 45.87 0.62
C VAL A 187 30.14 45.77 0.26
N PRO A 188 29.25 45.34 1.18
CA PRO A 188 27.84 45.22 0.88
C PRO A 188 27.19 46.61 0.81
N THR A 189 26.18 46.75 -0.05
CA THR A 189 25.34 47.95 -0.06
C THR A 189 24.38 47.89 1.12
N VAL A 190 24.43 48.86 2.03
CA VAL A 190 23.44 48.98 3.12
C VAL A 190 22.28 49.85 2.63
N PHE A 191 21.15 49.22 2.30
CA PHE A 191 19.96 49.93 1.81
C PHE A 191 19.05 50.42 2.96
N TYR A 192 19.23 49.89 4.17
CA TYR A 192 18.49 50.32 5.35
C TYR A 192 19.34 50.23 6.61
N GLY A 193 19.17 51.23 7.48
CA GLY A 193 19.79 51.28 8.80
C GLY A 193 21.17 51.95 8.83
N ASN A 194 21.65 52.21 10.04
CA ASN A 194 22.92 52.86 10.35
C ASN A 194 23.53 52.25 11.63
N SER A 195 24.62 52.84 12.14
CA SER A 195 25.35 52.33 13.32
C SER A 195 24.50 52.16 14.59
N SER A 196 23.36 52.85 14.69
CA SER A 196 22.47 52.82 15.86
C SER A 196 21.15 52.09 15.58
N SER A 197 20.96 51.53 14.39
CA SER A 197 19.76 50.79 14.03
C SER A 197 19.78 49.38 14.61
N GLN A 198 18.64 48.89 15.10
CA GLN A 198 18.53 47.53 15.63
C GLN A 198 18.79 46.46 14.56
N TYR A 199 18.45 46.75 13.31
CA TYR A 199 18.62 45.84 12.18
C TYR A 199 19.09 46.61 10.95
N LEU A 200 19.76 45.90 10.05
CA LEU A 200 20.23 46.42 8.77
C LEU A 200 19.58 45.66 7.62
N GLY A 201 19.37 46.37 6.51
CA GLY A 201 19.10 45.78 5.21
C GLY A 201 20.34 45.92 4.33
N ILE A 202 20.83 44.81 3.80
CA ILE A 202 22.02 44.80 2.95
C ILE A 202 21.76 44.10 1.60
N THR A 203 22.55 44.45 0.59
CA THR A 203 22.62 43.75 -0.69
C THR A 203 24.08 43.43 -1.01
N ILE A 204 24.36 42.17 -1.33
CA ILE A 204 25.67 41.67 -1.75
C ILE A 204 25.46 40.69 -2.90
N ASN A 205 26.27 40.81 -3.96
CA ASN A 205 26.16 39.97 -5.15
C ASN A 205 24.73 39.88 -5.76
N GLY A 206 23.96 40.97 -5.70
CA GLY A 206 22.58 41.00 -6.19
C GLY A 206 21.56 40.27 -5.31
N VAL A 207 21.96 39.76 -4.13
CA VAL A 207 21.08 39.12 -3.15
C VAL A 207 20.90 40.05 -1.95
N SER A 208 19.65 40.24 -1.52
CA SER A 208 19.33 41.09 -0.38
C SER A 208 19.13 40.28 0.90
N TYR A 209 19.62 40.80 2.02
CA TYR A 209 19.53 40.18 3.33
C TYR A 209 19.10 41.18 4.40
N GLY A 210 18.32 40.70 5.37
CA GLY A 210 18.12 41.38 6.64
C GLY A 210 19.07 40.84 7.70
N LEU A 211 19.71 41.73 8.47
CA LEU A 211 20.55 41.40 9.62
C LEU A 211 19.86 41.92 10.88
N PHE A 212 19.40 41.02 11.76
CA PHE A 212 18.53 41.38 12.87
C PHE A 212 19.22 41.12 14.22
N ALA A 213 19.45 42.21 14.96
CA ALA A 213 20.10 42.16 16.26
C ALA A 213 19.09 42.46 17.40
N PRO A 214 19.47 42.17 18.65
CA PRO A 214 18.69 42.53 19.83
C PRO A 214 18.37 44.02 19.92
N ALA A 215 17.26 44.41 20.55
CA ALA A 215 17.00 45.81 20.85
C ALA A 215 18.15 46.43 21.65
N GLY A 216 18.63 47.60 21.20
CA GLY A 216 19.78 48.29 21.79
C GLY A 216 21.15 47.90 21.19
N ALA A 217 21.20 46.95 20.25
CA ALA A 217 22.43 46.64 19.53
C ALA A 217 22.91 47.82 18.67
N THR A 218 24.22 47.89 18.45
CA THR A 218 24.85 48.87 17.55
C THR A 218 25.76 48.18 16.55
N TRP A 219 26.13 48.88 15.49
CA TRP A 219 26.92 48.34 14.39
C TRP A 219 28.20 49.13 14.19
N SER A 220 29.30 48.39 13.99
CA SER A 220 30.60 48.94 13.60
C SER A 220 31.02 48.37 12.25
N GLY A 221 31.79 49.14 11.48
CA GLY A 221 32.33 48.70 10.18
C GLY A 221 31.38 48.87 8.98
N ILE A 222 30.27 49.60 9.12
CA ILE A 222 29.41 49.97 7.98
C ILE A 222 30.23 50.69 6.91
N GLY A 223 30.09 50.27 5.66
CA GLY A 223 30.91 50.76 4.54
C GLY A 223 32.24 50.01 4.36
N THR A 224 32.47 48.92 5.10
CA THR A 224 33.63 48.03 4.94
C THR A 224 33.19 46.60 4.61
N THR A 225 34.14 45.71 4.37
CA THR A 225 33.89 44.27 4.16
C THR A 225 33.61 43.50 5.46
N THR A 226 33.67 44.15 6.62
CA THR A 226 33.43 43.50 7.92
C THR A 226 32.47 44.32 8.77
N LEU A 227 31.29 43.77 9.04
CA LEU A 227 30.34 44.33 10.01
C LEU A 227 30.50 43.63 11.35
N THR A 228 30.47 44.39 12.45
CA THR A 228 30.38 43.82 13.79
C THR A 228 29.10 44.29 14.47
N CYS A 229 28.26 43.34 14.88
CA CYS A 229 27.08 43.59 15.69
C CYS A 229 27.48 43.66 17.17
N ASN A 230 27.51 44.85 17.75
CA ASN A 230 27.76 45.02 19.17
C ASN A 230 26.49 44.68 19.96
N LEU A 231 26.44 43.46 20.48
CA LEU A 231 25.33 42.98 21.29
C LEU A 231 25.22 43.73 22.63
N PRO A 232 24.00 44.08 23.09
CA PRO A 232 23.77 44.59 24.43
C PRO A 232 24.15 43.57 25.51
N SER A 233 24.43 44.05 26.72
CA SER A 233 24.70 43.18 27.87
C SER A 233 23.55 42.21 28.11
N GLY A 234 23.86 40.93 28.32
CA GLY A 234 22.89 39.86 28.58
C GLY A 234 22.12 39.34 27.36
N LYS A 235 22.45 39.81 26.15
CA LYS A 235 21.83 39.36 24.90
C LYS A 235 22.86 38.65 24.02
N THR A 236 22.54 37.43 23.57
CA THR A 236 23.47 36.56 22.81
C THR A 236 22.97 36.21 21.41
N TYR A 237 21.72 36.52 21.09
CA TYR A 237 21.08 36.07 19.85
C TYR A 237 21.27 37.05 18.70
N PHE A 238 21.28 36.51 17.49
CA PHE A 238 21.34 37.24 16.23
C PHE A 238 20.63 36.41 15.15
N SER A 239 20.03 37.03 14.14
CA SER A 239 19.49 36.28 13.00
C SER A 239 19.72 37.02 11.69
N ILE A 240 19.73 36.24 10.62
CA ILE A 240 19.74 36.76 9.25
C ILE A 240 18.55 36.19 8.49
N ALA A 241 18.10 36.90 7.47
CA ALA A 241 17.17 36.35 6.49
C ALA A 241 17.56 36.75 5.07
N VAL A 242 17.40 35.84 4.11
CA VAL A 242 17.42 36.20 2.69
C VAL A 242 16.09 36.82 2.28
N LEU A 243 16.13 37.99 1.67
CA LEU A 243 14.96 38.76 1.29
C LEU A 243 14.66 38.57 -0.21
N PRO A 244 13.39 38.54 -0.61
CA PRO A 244 12.98 38.46 -2.02
C PRO A 244 13.23 39.76 -2.80
N ASP A 245 13.36 40.89 -2.09
CA ASP A 245 13.62 42.22 -2.63
C ASP A 245 14.37 43.08 -1.60
N ASN A 246 14.76 44.30 -1.99
CA ASN A 246 15.48 45.25 -1.15
C ASN A 246 14.59 46.39 -0.61
N THR A 247 13.26 46.19 -0.52
CA THR A 247 12.35 47.21 -0.02
C THR A 247 12.32 47.24 1.51
N THR A 248 12.14 48.43 2.08
CA THR A 248 11.97 48.59 3.53
C THR A 248 10.71 47.88 4.05
N SER A 249 9.66 47.78 3.23
CA SER A 249 8.43 47.07 3.59
C SER A 249 8.69 45.58 3.81
N THR A 250 9.39 44.93 2.88
CA THR A 250 9.78 43.52 3.00
C THR A 250 10.72 43.31 4.18
N LEU A 251 11.75 44.17 4.34
CA LEU A 251 12.66 44.09 5.48
C LEU A 251 11.93 44.16 6.83
N ASN A 252 10.99 45.11 6.98
CA ASN A 252 10.20 45.26 8.21
C ASN A 252 9.31 44.04 8.47
N TYR A 253 8.69 43.49 7.42
CA TYR A 253 7.87 42.29 7.55
C TYR A 253 8.67 41.08 8.06
N PHE A 254 9.91 40.92 7.59
CA PHE A 254 10.82 39.88 8.05
C PHE A 254 11.36 40.16 9.46
N LYS A 255 11.70 41.43 9.76
CA LYS A 255 12.14 41.86 11.10
C LYS A 255 11.16 41.48 12.19
N ASP A 256 9.86 41.60 11.96
CA ASP A 256 8.82 41.28 12.95
C ASP A 256 8.76 39.78 13.30
N ARG A 257 9.45 38.92 12.53
CA ARG A 257 9.51 37.45 12.70
C ARG A 257 10.93 36.94 12.96
N ALA A 258 11.94 37.77 12.76
CA ALA A 258 13.36 37.43 12.89
C ALA A 258 13.77 36.95 14.29
N TYR A 259 12.94 37.20 15.31
CA TYR A 259 13.18 36.82 16.69
C TYR A 259 12.44 35.54 17.12
N ALA A 260 11.61 34.96 16.25
CA ALA A 260 10.92 33.69 16.49
C ALA A 260 11.83 32.52 16.11
N PHE A 261 12.82 32.22 16.94
CA PHE A 261 13.84 31.23 16.64
C PHE A 261 13.21 29.84 16.56
N ILE A 262 13.41 29.14 15.44
CA ILE A 262 12.97 27.76 15.30
C ILE A 262 13.79 26.90 16.26
N THR A 263 13.12 26.08 17.06
CA THR A 263 13.74 25.17 18.04
C THR A 263 13.39 23.71 17.80
N ASN A 264 12.36 23.43 17.00
CA ASN A 264 11.99 22.07 16.62
C ASN A 264 11.25 22.05 15.29
N THR A 265 11.44 20.99 14.51
CA THR A 265 10.61 20.66 13.37
C THR A 265 10.13 19.21 13.50
N GLN A 266 8.88 18.95 13.14
CA GLN A 266 8.31 17.61 13.23
C GLN A 266 7.22 17.39 12.18
N VAL A 267 7.32 16.28 11.44
CA VAL A 267 6.27 15.74 10.60
C VAL A 267 5.44 14.71 11.35
N SER A 268 4.15 14.74 11.07
CA SER A 268 3.23 13.65 11.32
C SER A 268 2.47 13.33 10.04
N TRP A 269 2.09 12.08 9.85
CA TRP A 269 1.27 11.67 8.72
C TRP A 269 0.10 10.80 9.18
N SER A 270 -0.93 10.76 8.35
CA SER A 270 -2.05 9.83 8.48
C SER A 270 -2.50 9.38 7.10
N TYR A 271 -2.75 8.08 6.96
CA TYR A 271 -3.42 7.51 5.80
C TYR A 271 -4.90 7.28 6.11
N ASN A 272 -5.79 7.90 5.35
CA ASN A 272 -7.22 7.65 5.42
C ASN A 272 -7.62 6.67 4.30
N PRO A 273 -7.87 5.38 4.62
CA PRO A 273 -8.22 4.39 3.61
C PRO A 273 -9.50 4.78 2.85
N ASN A 274 -10.55 5.27 3.52
CA ASN A 274 -11.84 5.57 2.87
C ASN A 274 -11.76 6.59 1.73
N THR A 275 -10.75 7.46 1.76
CA THR A 275 -10.54 8.49 0.72
C THR A 275 -9.23 8.27 -0.04
N SER A 276 -8.50 7.20 0.29
CA SER A 276 -7.14 6.88 -0.16
C SER A 276 -6.22 8.11 -0.12
N GLU A 277 -6.23 8.83 0.99
CA GLU A 277 -5.53 10.11 1.15
C GLU A 277 -4.45 10.01 2.21
N VAL A 278 -3.24 10.44 1.85
CA VAL A 278 -2.13 10.68 2.77
C VAL A 278 -2.13 12.16 3.12
N THR A 279 -2.30 12.46 4.41
CA THR A 279 -2.19 13.81 4.96
C THR A 279 -0.90 13.92 5.75
N THR A 280 -0.02 14.85 5.39
CA THR A 280 1.24 15.11 6.12
C THR A 280 1.19 16.49 6.72
N THR A 281 1.36 16.60 8.05
CA THR A 281 1.39 17.87 8.77
C THR A 281 2.81 18.18 9.19
N PHE A 282 3.29 19.34 8.77
CA PHE A 282 4.58 19.90 9.13
C PHE A 282 4.38 20.88 10.28
N THR A 283 5.02 20.64 11.41
CA THR A 283 4.95 21.51 12.59
C THR A 283 6.31 22.10 12.91
N ILE A 284 6.34 23.40 13.16
CA ILE A 284 7.52 24.17 13.55
C ILE A 284 7.26 24.73 14.95
N THR A 285 8.15 24.42 15.89
CA THR A 285 8.16 25.06 17.21
C THR A 285 9.15 26.22 17.18
N THR A 286 8.71 27.39 17.61
CA THR A 286 9.53 28.59 17.73
C THR A 286 9.56 29.10 19.17
N THR A 287 10.64 29.83 19.50
CA THR A 287 10.80 30.55 20.77
C THR A 287 11.11 32.01 20.47
N ALA A 288 10.29 32.93 20.99
CA ALA A 288 10.53 34.36 20.86
C ALA A 288 11.76 34.76 21.70
N LYS A 289 12.77 35.35 21.05
CA LYS A 289 13.91 36.00 21.69
C LYS A 289 13.59 37.45 22.09
N GLU A 290 12.68 38.09 21.37
CA GLU A 290 12.10 39.40 21.64
C GLU A 290 10.64 39.46 21.22
N GLY A 291 9.89 40.36 21.86
CA GLY A 291 8.47 40.50 21.60
C GLY A 291 7.70 39.22 21.94
N SER A 292 6.51 39.09 21.35
CA SER A 292 5.62 37.95 21.55
C SER A 292 5.28 37.20 20.26
N ASN A 293 5.85 37.60 19.12
CA ASN A 293 5.59 36.93 17.85
C ASN A 293 6.31 35.57 17.81
N LEU A 294 5.57 34.54 17.41
CA LEU A 294 6.07 33.17 17.27
C LEU A 294 6.00 32.69 15.82
N ASP A 295 5.33 33.40 14.91
CA ASP A 295 5.21 32.94 13.54
C ASP A 295 6.52 33.13 12.78
N THR A 296 6.80 32.19 11.88
CA THR A 296 7.92 32.25 10.93
C THR A 296 7.39 32.30 9.50
N ILE A 297 8.28 32.59 8.56
CA ILE A 297 8.01 32.46 7.12
C ILE A 297 8.47 31.08 6.68
N ILE A 298 7.57 30.31 6.07
CA ILE A 298 7.83 28.95 5.60
C ILE A 298 7.92 28.99 4.08
N CYS A 299 9.01 28.49 3.49
CA CYS A 299 9.22 28.37 2.06
C CYS A 299 8.90 26.94 1.62
N LEU A 300 7.89 26.79 0.78
CA LEU A 300 7.37 25.51 0.30
C LEU A 300 7.96 25.18 -1.07
N TYR A 301 8.38 23.93 -1.27
CA TYR A 301 8.75 23.40 -2.59
C TYR A 301 7.53 23.16 -3.49
N PRO A 302 7.71 23.01 -4.82
CA PRO A 302 6.63 22.70 -5.75
C PRO A 302 5.70 21.57 -5.32
N HIS A 303 6.24 20.42 -4.92
CA HIS A 303 5.39 19.30 -4.51
C HIS A 303 4.46 19.66 -3.32
N GLN A 304 4.89 20.52 -2.39
CA GLN A 304 4.12 20.92 -1.20
C GLN A 304 3.04 21.96 -1.49
N TRP A 305 3.33 22.96 -2.33
CA TRP A 305 2.36 24.02 -2.62
C TRP A 305 1.44 23.68 -3.77
N ARG A 306 1.84 22.78 -4.68
CA ARG A 306 1.02 22.41 -5.84
C ARG A 306 -0.26 21.72 -5.40
N ASN A 307 -1.38 22.13 -6.00
CA ASN A 307 -2.72 21.64 -5.66
C ASN A 307 -3.09 21.79 -4.17
N ASN A 308 -2.45 22.72 -3.46
CA ASN A 308 -2.70 23.00 -2.05
C ASN A 308 -3.41 24.36 -1.90
N SER A 309 -4.41 24.41 -1.02
CA SER A 309 -5.22 25.62 -0.79
C SER A 309 -4.70 26.40 0.43
N LEU A 310 -3.48 26.95 0.32
CA LEU A 310 -2.84 27.73 1.37
C LEU A 310 -2.94 29.25 1.10
N SER A 311 -2.77 30.05 2.15
CA SER A 311 -2.66 31.51 2.04
C SER A 311 -1.21 31.91 1.77
N TYR A 312 -0.87 32.11 0.50
CA TYR A 312 0.48 32.48 0.08
C TYR A 312 0.79 33.95 0.32
N LEU A 313 2.00 34.22 0.78
CA LEU A 313 2.59 35.55 0.82
C LEU A 313 3.09 35.93 -0.59
N PRO A 314 3.31 37.24 -0.88
CA PRO A 314 3.83 37.68 -2.18
C PRO A 314 5.30 37.34 -2.41
N TYR A 315 5.98 36.72 -1.43
CA TYR A 315 7.41 36.44 -1.48
C TYR A 315 7.68 35.06 -2.07
N THR A 316 8.64 34.99 -3.00
CA THR A 316 9.03 33.74 -3.67
C THR A 316 10.53 33.66 -3.87
N TYR A 317 11.06 32.44 -3.99
CA TYR A 317 12.47 32.20 -4.29
C TYR A 317 12.61 31.16 -5.40
N ASN A 318 13.30 31.52 -6.49
CA ASN A 318 13.78 30.52 -7.44
C ASN A 318 14.93 29.74 -6.82
N THR A 319 14.90 28.42 -6.92
CA THR A 319 15.94 27.50 -6.46
C THR A 319 16.20 26.42 -7.52
N VAL A 320 17.15 25.52 -7.25
CA VAL A 320 17.41 24.32 -8.08
C VAL A 320 16.20 23.38 -8.20
N ARG A 321 15.20 23.51 -7.30
CA ARG A 321 13.94 22.77 -7.30
C ARG A 321 12.78 23.57 -7.90
N GLY A 322 13.07 24.64 -8.64
CA GLY A 322 12.05 25.53 -9.19
C GLY A 322 11.58 26.60 -8.18
N LEU A 323 10.37 27.12 -8.39
CA LEU A 323 9.82 28.21 -7.58
C LEU A 323 9.37 27.73 -6.19
N MET A 324 10.00 28.25 -5.14
CA MET A 324 9.48 28.14 -3.78
C MET A 324 8.50 29.28 -3.48
N LYS A 325 7.29 28.93 -3.04
CA LYS A 325 6.28 29.89 -2.53
C LYS A 325 6.41 30.02 -1.03
N THR A 326 5.91 31.09 -0.45
CA THR A 326 5.98 31.29 1.01
C THR A 326 4.60 31.41 1.66
N ILE A 327 4.52 30.97 2.91
CA ILE A 327 3.36 31.13 3.79
C ILE A 327 3.81 31.67 5.15
N LEU A 328 2.85 32.20 5.91
CA LEU A 328 3.06 32.63 7.29
C LEU A 328 2.54 31.56 8.27
N GLY A 329 3.31 31.24 9.30
CA GLY A 329 2.81 30.52 10.46
C GLY A 329 3.85 29.58 11.06
N ARG A 330 3.35 28.50 11.66
CA ARG A 330 4.15 27.46 12.33
C ARG A 330 3.73 26.05 11.93
N SER A 331 2.79 25.91 11.01
CA SER A 331 2.39 24.62 10.49
C SER A 331 1.71 24.76 9.13
N PHE A 332 1.81 23.70 8.33
CA PHE A 332 0.99 23.51 7.14
C PHE A 332 0.80 22.01 6.90
N THR A 333 -0.11 21.69 5.98
CA THR A 333 -0.46 20.31 5.66
C THR A 333 -0.41 20.12 4.15
N THR A 334 0.09 18.97 3.70
CA THR A 334 -0.07 18.47 2.33
C THR A 334 -1.04 17.30 2.31
N LYS A 335 -1.70 17.10 1.17
CA LYS A 335 -2.67 16.03 0.96
C LYS A 335 -2.47 15.41 -0.41
N TYR A 336 -2.12 14.14 -0.43
CA TYR A 336 -1.90 13.40 -1.68
C TYR A 336 -2.81 12.17 -1.74
N LYS A 337 -3.19 11.79 -2.96
CA LYS A 337 -3.93 10.55 -3.18
C LYS A 337 -2.96 9.40 -3.37
N TYR A 338 -3.23 8.31 -2.67
CA TYR A 338 -2.58 7.03 -2.87
C TYR A 338 -3.42 6.19 -3.84
N TYR A 339 -2.79 5.66 -4.89
CA TYR A 339 -3.48 5.00 -6.01
C TYR A 339 -3.34 3.47 -6.02
N GLY A 340 -2.96 2.89 -4.88
CA GLY A 340 -2.83 1.45 -4.76
C GLY A 340 -1.56 0.88 -5.43
N ILE A 341 -1.16 -0.28 -4.95
CA ILE A 341 -0.14 -1.14 -5.57
C ILE A 341 -0.67 -2.57 -5.66
N LEU A 342 -0.01 -3.41 -6.45
CA LEU A 342 -0.25 -4.85 -6.45
C LEU A 342 1.05 -5.61 -6.11
N PRO A 343 0.97 -6.75 -5.39
CA PRO A 343 2.15 -7.59 -5.17
C PRO A 343 2.59 -8.35 -6.43
N THR A 344 1.72 -8.46 -7.44
CA THR A 344 2.00 -9.05 -8.76
C THR A 344 0.93 -8.61 -9.78
N MET A 345 1.14 -8.92 -11.05
CA MET A 345 0.17 -8.65 -12.12
C MET A 345 -0.86 -9.78 -12.29
N PRO A 346 -2.12 -9.48 -12.64
CA PRO A 346 -3.08 -10.51 -13.08
C PRO A 346 -2.63 -11.19 -14.37
N LEU A 347 -3.06 -12.46 -14.59
CA LEU A 347 -2.69 -13.25 -15.77
C LEU A 347 -3.49 -12.92 -17.04
N ASN A 348 -4.39 -11.94 -17.00
CA ASN A 348 -5.28 -11.60 -18.11
C ASN A 348 -4.53 -11.40 -19.43
N GLY A 349 -5.02 -12.03 -20.50
CA GLY A 349 -4.40 -11.97 -21.84
C GLY A 349 -3.17 -12.85 -22.04
N SER A 350 -2.62 -13.44 -20.98
CA SER A 350 -1.45 -14.31 -21.10
C SER A 350 -1.86 -15.70 -21.56
N ASP A 351 -1.18 -16.23 -22.58
CA ASP A 351 -1.24 -17.67 -22.86
C ASP A 351 -0.55 -18.46 -21.72
N LEU A 352 -1.32 -19.29 -21.03
CA LEU A 352 -0.87 -20.01 -19.83
C LEU A 352 0.20 -21.07 -20.15
N SER A 353 0.18 -21.63 -21.36
CA SER A 353 1.19 -22.61 -21.77
C SER A 353 2.57 -21.95 -21.96
N THR A 354 2.59 -20.79 -22.61
CA THR A 354 3.77 -19.94 -22.79
C THR A 354 4.30 -19.44 -21.46
N LEU A 355 3.42 -18.94 -20.58
CA LEU A 355 3.81 -18.55 -19.22
C LEU A 355 4.44 -19.73 -18.47
N ASN A 356 3.83 -20.91 -18.54
CA ASN A 356 4.38 -22.10 -17.88
C ASN A 356 5.77 -22.46 -18.40
N SER A 357 5.99 -22.41 -19.71
CA SER A 357 7.30 -22.64 -20.32
C SER A 357 8.34 -21.61 -19.89
N LEU A 358 7.97 -20.33 -19.83
CA LEU A 358 8.86 -19.27 -19.33
C LEU A 358 9.23 -19.51 -17.86
N LEU A 359 8.25 -19.77 -16.99
CA LEU A 359 8.47 -20.07 -15.57
C LEU A 359 9.42 -21.26 -15.37
N ASN A 360 9.27 -22.32 -16.16
CA ASN A 360 10.15 -23.50 -16.08
C ASN A 360 11.57 -23.24 -16.60
N SER A 361 11.74 -22.22 -17.46
CA SER A 361 13.05 -21.85 -18.03
C SER A 361 13.85 -20.87 -17.16
N GLU A 362 13.20 -20.20 -16.21
CA GLU A 362 13.85 -19.20 -15.36
C GLU A 362 14.57 -19.83 -14.17
N SER A 363 15.79 -19.38 -13.91
CA SER A 363 16.57 -19.84 -12.76
C SER A 363 15.98 -19.32 -11.44
N THR A 364 15.82 -20.17 -10.44
CA THR A 364 15.50 -19.75 -9.06
C THR A 364 16.75 -19.52 -8.21
N THR A 365 17.94 -19.68 -8.77
CA THR A 365 19.21 -19.51 -8.05
C THR A 365 19.44 -18.06 -7.62
N ILE A 366 19.90 -17.91 -6.38
CA ILE A 366 20.39 -16.67 -5.79
C ILE A 366 21.78 -16.98 -5.25
N SER A 367 22.80 -16.40 -5.85
CA SER A 367 24.22 -16.75 -5.63
C SER A 367 25.13 -15.54 -5.46
N SER A 368 24.71 -14.36 -5.91
CA SER A 368 25.49 -13.14 -5.71
C SER A 368 25.77 -12.92 -4.23
N SER A 369 26.97 -12.46 -3.92
CA SER A 369 27.44 -12.41 -2.53
C SER A 369 27.03 -11.13 -1.83
N ASP A 370 27.20 -9.97 -2.48
CA ASP A 370 26.92 -8.68 -1.84
C ASP A 370 25.42 -8.37 -1.79
N THR A 371 25.05 -7.46 -0.89
CA THR A 371 23.65 -7.09 -0.66
C THR A 371 22.92 -6.56 -1.91
N TYR A 372 23.57 -5.85 -2.83
CA TYR A 372 22.90 -5.27 -4.00
C TYR A 372 22.53 -6.34 -5.03
N TRP A 373 23.53 -7.05 -5.53
CA TRP A 373 23.33 -8.03 -6.60
C TRP A 373 22.55 -9.25 -6.10
N ASN A 374 22.75 -9.66 -4.84
CA ASN A 374 21.90 -10.63 -4.19
C ASN A 374 20.45 -10.12 -4.10
N GLY A 375 20.24 -8.84 -3.76
CA GLY A 375 18.93 -8.19 -3.76
C GLY A 375 18.24 -8.23 -5.14
N LYS A 376 18.96 -7.90 -6.22
CA LYS A 376 18.40 -7.95 -7.58
C LYS A 376 17.99 -9.38 -7.98
N GLU A 377 18.80 -10.38 -7.66
CA GLU A 377 18.44 -11.79 -7.88
C GLU A 377 17.21 -12.19 -7.06
N GLN A 378 17.15 -11.77 -5.79
CA GLN A 378 15.97 -11.97 -4.93
C GLN A 378 14.72 -11.33 -5.55
N ASN A 379 14.81 -10.12 -6.11
CA ASN A 379 13.69 -9.44 -6.77
C ASN A 379 13.16 -10.24 -7.96
N ARG A 380 14.08 -10.69 -8.82
CA ARG A 380 13.75 -11.52 -9.99
C ARG A 380 13.02 -12.79 -9.56
N VAL A 381 13.52 -13.51 -8.54
CA VAL A 381 12.87 -14.72 -8.01
C VAL A 381 11.57 -14.41 -7.26
N SER A 382 11.46 -13.23 -6.64
CA SER A 382 10.24 -12.77 -5.97
C SER A 382 9.09 -12.56 -6.96
N SER A 383 9.40 -12.02 -8.15
CA SER A 383 8.39 -11.72 -9.18
C SER A 383 7.71 -12.95 -9.78
N ILE A 384 8.34 -14.14 -9.69
CA ILE A 384 7.79 -15.39 -10.26
C ILE A 384 6.87 -16.16 -9.29
N VAL A 385 6.96 -15.91 -7.98
CA VAL A 385 6.24 -16.69 -6.94
C VAL A 385 4.74 -16.69 -7.18
N GLN A 386 4.13 -15.50 -7.25
CA GLN A 386 2.68 -15.38 -7.39
C GLN A 386 2.21 -15.78 -8.79
N LEU A 387 3.03 -15.56 -9.82
CA LEU A 387 2.71 -16.00 -11.18
C LEU A 387 2.66 -17.53 -11.26
N ALA A 388 3.63 -18.22 -10.67
CA ALA A 388 3.64 -19.68 -10.58
C ALA A 388 2.45 -20.22 -9.76
N LYS A 389 2.12 -19.56 -8.64
CA LYS A 389 0.92 -19.89 -7.84
C LYS A 389 -0.36 -19.78 -8.66
N MET A 390 -0.58 -18.65 -9.34
CA MET A 390 -1.79 -18.42 -10.15
C MET A 390 -1.85 -19.32 -11.38
N ASN A 391 -0.70 -19.74 -11.92
CA ASN A 391 -0.60 -20.68 -13.04
C ASN A 391 -0.64 -22.16 -12.61
N ASN A 392 -0.88 -22.45 -11.33
CA ASN A 392 -0.84 -23.80 -10.74
C ASN A 392 0.49 -24.56 -10.96
N ASN A 393 1.60 -23.86 -11.18
CA ASN A 393 2.93 -24.46 -11.29
C ASN A 393 3.58 -24.53 -9.89
N THR A 394 3.15 -25.53 -9.12
CA THR A 394 3.59 -25.74 -7.74
C THR A 394 5.09 -26.05 -7.63
N THR A 395 5.67 -26.70 -8.63
CA THR A 395 7.11 -27.01 -8.67
C THR A 395 7.96 -25.74 -8.69
N VAL A 396 7.71 -24.83 -9.62
CA VAL A 396 8.46 -23.56 -9.71
C VAL A 396 8.17 -22.68 -8.50
N MET A 397 6.90 -22.61 -8.06
CA MET A 397 6.53 -21.85 -6.86
C MET A 397 7.31 -22.32 -5.63
N ASN A 398 7.34 -23.62 -5.37
CA ASN A 398 8.04 -24.20 -4.21
C ASN A 398 9.56 -24.01 -4.33
N SER A 399 10.12 -24.13 -5.53
CA SER A 399 11.55 -23.88 -5.78
C SER A 399 11.92 -22.43 -5.49
N ALA A 400 11.15 -21.47 -6.02
CA ALA A 400 11.35 -20.04 -5.80
C ALA A 400 11.24 -19.66 -4.32
N ILE A 401 10.19 -20.13 -3.63
CA ILE A 401 10.00 -19.89 -2.20
C ILE A 401 11.13 -20.51 -1.37
N SER A 402 11.57 -21.72 -1.70
CA SER A 402 12.68 -22.36 -0.99
C SER A 402 13.98 -21.59 -1.18
N ALA A 403 14.26 -21.11 -2.40
CA ALA A 403 15.45 -20.31 -2.69
C ALA A 403 15.44 -18.98 -1.90
N LEU A 404 14.32 -18.25 -1.91
CA LEU A 404 14.18 -16.99 -1.15
C LEU A 404 14.32 -17.24 0.36
N LYS A 405 13.63 -18.26 0.88
CA LYS A 405 13.72 -18.63 2.30
C LYS A 405 15.14 -19.00 2.70
N ASN A 406 15.82 -19.85 1.95
CA ASN A 406 17.18 -20.27 2.28
C ASN A 406 18.14 -19.08 2.27
N ASN A 407 18.07 -18.23 1.24
CA ASN A 407 18.93 -17.06 1.14
C ASN A 407 18.67 -16.05 2.28
N LEU A 408 17.41 -15.72 2.57
CA LEU A 408 17.10 -14.78 3.66
C LEU A 408 17.47 -15.34 5.03
N GLN A 409 17.26 -16.63 5.28
CA GLN A 409 17.63 -17.26 6.57
C GLN A 409 19.14 -17.26 6.78
N ASP A 410 19.92 -17.49 5.73
CA ASP A 410 21.38 -17.38 5.73
C ASP A 410 21.81 -15.94 6.10
N TRP A 411 21.29 -14.93 5.40
CA TRP A 411 21.56 -13.52 5.71
C TRP A 411 21.10 -13.09 7.12
N PHE A 412 19.96 -13.61 7.59
CA PHE A 412 19.36 -13.26 8.87
C PHE A 412 19.88 -14.09 10.04
N THR A 413 20.95 -14.86 9.85
CA THR A 413 21.59 -15.64 10.90
C THR A 413 23.06 -15.28 10.99
N TYR A 414 23.50 -14.92 12.19
CA TYR A 414 24.91 -14.88 12.54
C TYR A 414 25.22 -15.99 13.54
N SER A 415 26.05 -16.93 13.09
CA SER A 415 26.58 -18.08 13.83
C SER A 415 28.08 -17.95 14.11
N GLY A 416 28.79 -17.01 13.48
CA GLY A 416 30.18 -16.69 13.80
C GLY A 416 30.97 -16.15 12.61
N THR A 417 32.28 -15.94 12.81
CA THR A 417 33.15 -15.30 11.81
C THR A 417 33.40 -16.13 10.54
N SER A 418 32.95 -17.38 10.50
CA SER A 418 32.99 -18.22 9.29
C SER A 418 31.85 -17.95 8.31
N ASP A 419 30.82 -17.21 8.74
CA ASP A 419 29.66 -16.92 7.92
C ASP A 419 30.04 -16.03 6.74
N SER A 420 29.55 -16.39 5.56
CA SER A 420 29.82 -15.62 4.34
C SER A 420 28.87 -14.45 4.15
N LYS A 421 27.74 -14.43 4.86
CA LYS A 421 26.67 -13.44 4.80
C LYS A 421 26.11 -13.22 6.19
N TYR A 422 25.94 -11.96 6.60
CA TYR A 422 25.35 -11.62 7.90
C TYR A 422 25.05 -10.12 7.99
N PHE A 423 24.29 -9.74 9.01
CA PHE A 423 24.11 -8.34 9.40
C PHE A 423 24.92 -8.01 10.67
N TYR A 424 25.57 -6.85 10.63
CA TYR A 424 26.30 -6.24 11.74
C TYR A 424 25.63 -4.93 12.16
N TYR A 425 25.37 -4.75 13.44
CA TYR A 425 24.85 -3.50 13.99
C TYR A 425 26.00 -2.62 14.50
N ASN A 426 26.21 -1.49 13.83
CA ASN A 426 27.14 -0.46 14.27
C ASN A 426 26.47 0.44 15.31
N SER A 427 26.89 0.34 16.57
CA SER A 427 26.32 1.12 17.68
C SER A 427 26.81 2.58 17.73
N THR A 428 27.88 2.93 17.02
CA THR A 428 28.39 4.31 16.96
C THR A 428 27.47 5.20 16.14
N TRP A 429 27.03 4.72 14.98
CA TRP A 429 26.10 5.41 14.10
C TRP A 429 24.65 4.96 14.30
N GLY A 430 24.42 3.79 14.88
CA GLY A 430 23.09 3.19 15.03
C GLY A 430 22.55 2.73 13.68
N THR A 431 23.26 1.83 13.00
CA THR A 431 22.86 1.30 11.68
C THR A 431 23.13 -0.20 11.56
N LEU A 432 22.31 -0.90 10.78
CA LEU A 432 22.45 -2.31 10.46
C LEU A 432 23.08 -2.45 9.06
N ILE A 433 24.24 -3.10 8.99
CA ILE A 433 25.07 -3.21 7.78
C ILE A 433 25.16 -4.68 7.36
N GLY A 434 24.74 -4.98 6.14
CA GLY A 434 24.90 -6.31 5.55
C GLY A 434 26.30 -6.50 4.97
N TYR A 435 26.95 -7.61 5.31
CA TYR A 435 28.21 -8.06 4.71
C TYR A 435 27.99 -9.34 3.92
N PRO A 436 28.54 -9.45 2.69
CA PRO A 436 29.44 -8.51 2.02
C PRO A 436 28.73 -7.23 1.52
N PRO A 437 29.37 -6.06 1.65
CA PRO A 437 28.83 -4.79 1.21
C PRO A 437 29.20 -4.51 -0.25
N SER A 438 28.54 -3.54 -0.85
CA SER A 438 28.87 -2.97 -2.15
C SER A 438 28.43 -1.50 -2.16
N TYR A 439 28.98 -0.71 -3.08
CA TYR A 439 28.58 0.69 -3.30
C TYR A 439 28.63 1.62 -2.06
N GLY A 440 29.43 1.25 -1.05
CA GLY A 440 29.59 2.04 0.18
C GLY A 440 28.51 1.82 1.23
N THR A 441 27.72 0.73 1.16
CA THR A 441 26.75 0.41 2.22
C THR A 441 27.39 0.26 3.60
N ASN A 442 28.65 -0.15 3.67
CA ASN A 442 29.35 -0.34 4.94
C ASN A 442 29.99 0.94 5.49
N ASP A 443 30.96 1.50 4.77
CA ASP A 443 31.83 2.58 5.27
C ASP A 443 31.22 3.96 5.05
N GLN A 444 30.25 4.08 4.15
CA GLN A 444 29.58 5.33 3.78
C GLN A 444 28.09 5.33 4.14
N ILE A 445 27.51 4.19 4.53
CA ILE A 445 26.07 4.03 4.82
C ILE A 445 25.23 4.49 3.63
N ASN A 446 25.68 4.15 2.43
CA ASN A 446 24.93 4.43 1.20
C ASN A 446 23.84 3.38 1.00
N ASP A 447 22.76 3.75 0.32
CA ASP A 447 21.94 2.84 -0.48
C ASP A 447 21.23 1.68 0.25
N HIS A 448 21.16 1.66 1.59
CA HIS A 448 20.46 0.58 2.29
C HIS A 448 18.99 0.48 1.88
N HIS A 449 18.29 1.59 1.63
CA HIS A 449 16.93 1.54 1.09
C HIS A 449 16.85 0.83 -0.28
N PHE A 450 17.81 1.06 -1.20
CA PHE A 450 17.88 0.33 -2.47
C PHE A 450 18.13 -1.16 -2.24
N HIS A 451 19.13 -1.50 -1.42
CA HIS A 451 19.53 -2.89 -1.18
C HIS A 451 18.49 -3.66 -0.37
N TYR A 452 18.12 -3.14 0.80
CA TYR A 452 17.22 -3.81 1.75
C TYR A 452 15.77 -3.76 1.27
N GLY A 453 15.40 -2.82 0.41
CA GLY A 453 14.11 -2.84 -0.29
C GLY A 453 13.88 -4.16 -1.01
N TYR A 454 14.91 -4.74 -1.62
CA TYR A 454 14.82 -6.08 -2.23
C TYR A 454 14.65 -7.21 -1.23
N PHE A 455 15.35 -7.17 -0.09
CA PHE A 455 15.20 -8.16 0.99
C PHE A 455 13.79 -8.12 1.59
N ILE A 456 13.27 -6.92 1.83
CA ILE A 456 11.91 -6.70 2.33
C ILE A 456 10.89 -7.18 1.30
N ASN A 457 11.12 -6.95 0.00
CA ASN A 457 10.23 -7.43 -1.07
C ASN A 457 10.21 -8.98 -1.10
N ALA A 458 11.37 -9.62 -1.01
CA ALA A 458 11.47 -11.07 -0.92
C ALA A 458 10.73 -11.64 0.29
N ALA A 459 10.93 -11.04 1.47
CA ALA A 459 10.23 -11.42 2.68
C ALA A 459 8.70 -11.23 2.56
N ALA A 460 8.26 -10.14 1.93
CA ALA A 460 6.85 -9.87 1.67
C ALA A 460 6.23 -10.92 0.75
N GLN A 461 6.92 -11.33 -0.32
CA GLN A 461 6.44 -12.39 -1.21
C GLN A 461 6.39 -13.76 -0.54
N ILE A 462 7.32 -14.08 0.36
CA ILE A 462 7.23 -15.29 1.21
C ILE A 462 6.01 -15.19 2.12
N ALA A 463 5.78 -14.04 2.77
CA ALA A 463 4.66 -13.86 3.70
C ALA A 463 3.29 -14.03 3.03
N LEU A 464 3.17 -13.73 1.73
CA LEU A 464 1.96 -13.94 0.93
C LEU A 464 1.60 -15.43 0.73
N VAL A 465 2.52 -16.36 1.00
CA VAL A 465 2.29 -17.81 0.90
C VAL A 465 2.52 -18.55 2.22
N ASP A 466 3.36 -18.02 3.10
CA ASP A 466 3.71 -18.60 4.40
C ASP A 466 3.80 -17.50 5.47
N LYS A 467 2.66 -17.23 6.11
CA LYS A 467 2.53 -16.27 7.20
C LYS A 467 3.27 -16.70 8.47
N ASN A 468 3.49 -18.01 8.68
CA ASN A 468 4.18 -18.50 9.86
C ASN A 468 5.66 -18.12 9.82
N TRP A 469 6.31 -18.29 8.66
CA TRP A 469 7.69 -17.83 8.43
C TRP A 469 7.86 -16.34 8.74
N ALA A 470 6.87 -15.53 8.37
CA ALA A 470 6.86 -14.08 8.55
C ALA A 470 6.47 -13.61 9.97
N SER A 471 6.12 -14.52 10.88
CA SER A 471 5.79 -14.15 12.25
C SER A 471 7.00 -13.56 12.98
N GLN A 472 6.75 -12.69 13.97
CA GLN A 472 7.82 -11.97 14.68
C GLN A 472 8.74 -12.90 15.49
N ASN A 473 8.22 -14.04 15.97
CA ASN A 473 9.00 -15.07 16.66
C ASN A 473 9.82 -15.95 15.70
N GLN A 474 9.60 -15.81 14.38
CA GLN A 474 10.38 -16.46 13.34
C GLN A 474 11.27 -15.40 12.68
N TRP A 475 11.13 -15.14 11.38
CA TRP A 475 12.03 -14.26 10.63
C TRP A 475 11.52 -12.82 10.53
N GLY A 476 10.26 -12.57 10.92
CA GLY A 476 9.65 -11.25 10.80
C GLY A 476 10.31 -10.16 11.65
N GLY A 477 10.95 -10.52 12.76
CA GLY A 477 11.69 -9.58 13.60
C GLY A 477 12.93 -9.00 12.88
N MET A 478 13.67 -9.83 12.13
CA MET A 478 14.81 -9.36 11.33
C MET A 478 14.37 -8.46 10.17
N VAL A 479 13.26 -8.79 9.51
CA VAL A 479 12.69 -7.92 8.47
C VAL A 479 12.31 -6.56 9.04
N ASN A 480 11.66 -6.52 10.22
CA ASN A 480 11.33 -5.26 10.89
C ASN A 480 12.58 -4.45 11.29
N LEU A 481 13.71 -5.10 11.58
CA LEU A 481 14.98 -4.40 11.82
C LEU A 481 15.55 -3.76 10.54
N LEU A 482 15.48 -4.45 9.39
CA LEU A 482 15.87 -3.85 8.10
C LEU A 482 15.00 -2.63 7.78
N ILE A 483 13.67 -2.72 8.01
CA ILE A 483 12.76 -1.58 7.84
C ILE A 483 13.14 -0.42 8.78
N LYS A 484 13.46 -0.72 10.04
CA LYS A 484 13.89 0.31 10.99
C LYS A 484 15.21 0.95 10.60
N ASP A 485 16.15 0.21 10.05
CA ASP A 485 17.41 0.81 9.60
C ASP A 485 17.20 1.83 8.48
N ILE A 486 16.31 1.55 7.52
CA ILE A 486 16.09 2.45 6.37
C ILE A 486 15.03 3.53 6.63
N ALA A 487 14.05 3.24 7.48
CA ALA A 487 12.85 4.05 7.67
C ALA A 487 12.24 3.91 9.09
N ASN A 488 13.04 4.03 10.15
CA ASN A 488 12.50 3.97 11.52
C ASN A 488 11.40 5.03 11.74
N TRP A 489 10.16 4.57 11.95
CA TRP A 489 9.02 5.44 12.23
C TRP A 489 8.85 5.73 13.73
N GLU A 490 9.51 4.95 14.59
CA GLU A 490 9.38 5.03 16.03
C GLU A 490 10.46 5.93 16.61
N ARG A 491 10.11 7.19 16.88
CA ARG A 491 11.03 8.15 17.52
C ARG A 491 11.54 7.72 18.89
N THR A 492 10.84 6.81 19.55
CA THR A 492 11.23 6.22 20.84
C THR A 492 12.26 5.10 20.69
N ASP A 493 12.42 4.52 19.50
CA ASP A 493 13.46 3.54 19.23
C ASP A 493 14.76 4.26 18.88
N THR A 494 15.63 4.42 19.87
CA THR A 494 16.88 5.18 19.73
C THR A 494 18.01 4.36 19.10
N ARG A 495 17.77 3.12 18.66
CA ARG A 495 18.78 2.32 17.96
C ARG A 495 19.05 2.85 16.55
N PHE A 496 18.02 3.32 15.87
CA PHE A 496 18.08 3.84 14.51
C PHE A 496 17.58 5.28 14.46
N PRO A 497 18.17 6.16 13.64
CA PRO A 497 17.64 7.50 13.45
C PRO A 497 16.27 7.45 12.77
N PHE A 498 15.46 8.47 13.03
CA PHE A 498 14.12 8.60 12.43
C PHE A 498 14.22 8.76 10.92
N LEU A 499 13.49 7.92 10.17
CA LEU A 499 13.39 7.93 8.71
C LEU A 499 14.72 8.14 7.97
N ARG A 500 15.77 7.37 8.32
CA ARG A 500 17.17 7.58 7.86
C ARG A 500 17.30 8.13 6.45
N TYR A 501 16.71 7.47 5.45
CA TYR A 501 16.89 7.85 4.05
C TYR A 501 15.93 8.93 3.57
N PHE A 502 14.79 9.13 4.21
CA PHE A 502 13.70 9.93 3.66
C PHE A 502 13.73 11.35 4.25
N ASP A 503 13.95 12.36 3.40
CA ASP A 503 13.83 13.76 3.77
C ASP A 503 12.34 14.16 3.69
N PRO A 504 11.65 14.33 4.83
CA PRO A 504 10.22 14.57 4.81
C PRO A 504 9.85 15.93 4.20
N TYR A 505 10.80 16.87 4.08
CA TYR A 505 10.55 18.22 3.58
C TYR A 505 10.93 18.39 2.11
N GLU A 506 12.00 17.76 1.60
CA GLU A 506 12.21 17.66 0.14
C GLU A 506 11.24 16.67 -0.50
N GLY A 507 10.75 15.70 0.27
CA GLY A 507 9.74 14.73 -0.14
C GLY A 507 10.31 13.51 -0.85
N HIS A 508 11.63 13.31 -0.83
CA HIS A 508 12.29 12.17 -1.43
C HIS A 508 13.47 11.68 -0.57
N SER A 509 14.01 10.53 -0.94
CA SER A 509 15.15 9.94 -0.27
C SER A 509 16.52 10.49 -0.71
N TRP A 510 17.53 10.26 0.12
CA TRP A 510 18.92 10.59 -0.17
C TRP A 510 19.80 9.35 -0.07
N ALA A 511 20.57 9.08 -1.11
CA ALA A 511 21.37 7.86 -1.24
C ALA A 511 22.64 7.89 -0.36
N SER A 512 23.39 8.99 -0.37
CA SER A 512 24.69 9.06 0.32
C SER A 512 24.54 9.26 1.83
N GLY A 513 25.18 8.41 2.64
CA GLY A 513 25.12 8.54 4.10
C GLY A 513 25.86 9.76 4.63
N HIS A 514 26.84 10.27 3.88
CA HIS A 514 27.76 11.33 4.32
C HIS A 514 27.52 12.70 3.67
N ALA A 515 26.88 12.78 2.49
CA ALA A 515 26.62 14.04 1.78
C ALA A 515 27.88 14.93 1.56
N ASN A 516 29.06 14.32 1.50
CA ASN A 516 30.36 15.02 1.48
C ASN A 516 30.77 15.40 0.05
N PHE A 517 29.91 16.16 -0.61
CA PHE A 517 30.09 16.65 -1.98
C PHE A 517 29.76 18.14 -2.05
N VAL A 518 30.39 18.83 -3.00
CA VAL A 518 30.14 20.27 -3.22
C VAL A 518 28.68 20.58 -3.58
N ASP A 519 27.98 19.62 -4.19
CA ASP A 519 26.57 19.75 -4.57
C ASP A 519 25.61 19.17 -3.52
N GLY A 520 26.11 18.81 -2.32
CA GLY A 520 25.31 18.25 -1.23
C GLY A 520 25.03 16.75 -1.38
N ASN A 521 23.91 16.29 -0.82
CA ASN A 521 23.48 14.88 -0.96
C ASN A 521 22.89 14.63 -2.37
N ASN A 522 22.74 13.36 -2.75
CA ASN A 522 22.22 12.93 -4.05
C ASN A 522 21.29 11.73 -3.97
N GLN A 523 20.43 11.56 -4.98
CA GLN A 523 19.71 10.33 -5.27
C GLN A 523 19.68 10.13 -6.78
N GLU A 524 20.08 8.93 -7.22
CA GLU A 524 19.96 8.46 -8.60
C GLU A 524 18.62 7.72 -8.74
N SER A 525 18.56 6.44 -8.40
CA SER A 525 17.38 5.60 -8.63
C SER A 525 16.21 5.88 -7.67
N PHE A 526 15.31 6.80 -8.02
CA PHE A 526 14.06 6.99 -7.27
C PHE A 526 13.19 5.72 -7.31
N SER A 527 13.24 4.96 -8.40
CA SER A 527 12.47 3.73 -8.54
C SER A 527 12.92 2.61 -7.60
N GLU A 528 14.19 2.55 -7.19
CA GLU A 528 14.64 1.62 -6.14
C GLU A 528 14.18 2.05 -4.74
N ALA A 529 14.12 3.35 -4.44
CA ALA A 529 13.45 3.84 -3.22
C ALA A 529 11.96 3.46 -3.22
N MET A 530 11.26 3.70 -4.35
CA MET A 530 9.86 3.30 -4.52
C MET A 530 9.65 1.79 -4.37
N ASN A 531 10.61 0.97 -4.80
CA ASN A 531 10.60 -0.47 -4.58
C ASN A 531 10.72 -0.86 -3.09
N ALA A 532 11.50 -0.12 -2.30
CA ALA A 532 11.56 -0.31 -0.85
C ALA A 532 10.23 0.02 -0.18
N TRP A 533 9.60 1.14 -0.58
CA TRP A 533 8.34 1.59 0.01
C TRP A 533 7.18 0.67 -0.33
N GLN A 534 7.07 0.21 -1.58
CA GLN A 534 6.04 -0.78 -1.94
C GLN A 534 6.23 -2.09 -1.18
N ALA A 535 7.48 -2.52 -0.95
CA ALA A 535 7.76 -3.73 -0.18
C ALA A 535 7.30 -3.61 1.28
N ILE A 536 7.52 -2.43 1.89
CA ILE A 536 7.03 -2.10 3.24
C ILE A 536 5.49 -2.09 3.29
N ILE A 537 4.81 -1.57 2.26
CA ILE A 537 3.34 -1.60 2.16
C ILE A 537 2.84 -3.05 2.14
N ILE A 538 3.41 -3.91 1.29
CA ILE A 538 3.01 -5.32 1.18
C ILE A 538 3.29 -6.03 2.50
N TRP A 539 4.50 -5.89 3.06
CA TRP A 539 4.90 -6.50 4.33
C TRP A 539 3.97 -6.09 5.48
N GLY A 540 3.73 -4.79 5.66
CA GLY A 540 2.84 -4.28 6.69
C GLY A 540 1.40 -4.78 6.51
N THR A 541 0.93 -4.91 5.26
CA THR A 541 -0.42 -5.40 4.97
C THR A 541 -0.56 -6.90 5.27
N VAL A 542 0.35 -7.74 4.76
CA VAL A 542 0.26 -9.21 4.92
C VAL A 542 0.53 -9.67 6.36
N THR A 543 1.36 -8.94 7.11
CA THR A 543 1.64 -9.24 8.52
C THR A 543 0.67 -8.57 9.50
N GLY A 544 -0.29 -7.77 9.01
CA GLY A 544 -1.26 -7.05 9.86
C GLY A 544 -0.68 -5.87 10.64
N GLN A 545 0.53 -5.42 10.33
CA GLN A 545 1.22 -4.32 10.99
C GLN A 545 0.85 -2.97 10.36
N THR A 546 -0.25 -2.39 10.82
CA THR A 546 -0.82 -1.15 10.27
C THR A 546 0.14 0.04 10.29
N ALA A 547 0.94 0.22 11.35
CA ALA A 547 1.91 1.31 11.41
C ALA A 547 2.98 1.22 10.32
N ILE A 548 3.47 0.01 10.03
CA ILE A 548 4.46 -0.25 8.97
C ILE A 548 3.83 -0.06 7.59
N ARG A 549 2.60 -0.55 7.40
CA ARG A 549 1.84 -0.34 6.17
C ARG A 549 1.67 1.15 5.87
N ASP A 550 1.21 1.93 6.86
CA ASP A 550 0.90 3.34 6.68
C ASP A 550 2.16 4.19 6.54
N LEU A 551 3.27 3.78 7.16
CA LEU A 551 4.61 4.30 6.86
C LEU A 551 4.96 4.10 5.39
N GLY A 552 4.86 2.87 4.88
CA GLY A 552 5.15 2.58 3.47
C GLY A 552 4.30 3.40 2.51
N ILE A 553 2.99 3.56 2.82
CA ILE A 553 2.07 4.38 2.01
C ILE A 553 2.49 5.85 2.03
N TYR A 554 2.87 6.39 3.20
CA TYR A 554 3.36 7.77 3.33
C TYR A 554 4.61 8.02 2.49
N LEU A 555 5.63 7.16 2.61
CA LEU A 555 6.90 7.27 1.89
C LEU A 555 6.67 7.15 0.37
N TYR A 556 5.99 6.09 -0.06
CA TYR A 556 5.68 5.84 -1.47
C TYR A 556 4.92 7.01 -2.12
N THR A 557 3.89 7.52 -1.45
CA THR A 557 3.04 8.57 -2.02
C THR A 557 3.78 9.90 -2.10
N THR A 558 4.56 10.24 -1.08
CA THR A 558 5.29 11.51 -1.04
C THR A 558 6.47 11.50 -2.02
N GLU A 559 7.19 10.38 -2.13
CA GLU A 559 8.31 10.24 -3.06
C GLU A 559 7.86 10.26 -4.52
N ALA A 560 6.71 9.67 -4.84
CA ALA A 560 6.10 9.81 -6.17
C ALA A 560 5.84 11.28 -6.53
N GLU A 561 5.28 12.07 -5.61
CA GLU A 561 5.02 13.50 -5.85
C GLU A 561 6.33 14.30 -6.02
N ALA A 562 7.38 13.99 -5.27
CA ALA A 562 8.70 14.59 -5.49
C ALA A 562 9.27 14.22 -6.88
N MET A 563 9.20 12.94 -7.26
CA MET A 563 9.67 12.44 -8.55
C MET A 563 8.95 13.12 -9.73
N TYR A 564 7.63 13.34 -9.63
CA TYR A 564 6.86 14.08 -10.64
C TYR A 564 7.31 15.53 -10.85
N ASN A 565 7.90 16.15 -9.83
CA ASN A 565 8.38 17.53 -9.93
C ASN A 565 9.87 17.59 -10.32
N TYR A 566 10.71 16.74 -9.73
CA TYR A 566 12.17 16.94 -9.80
C TYR A 566 12.87 16.04 -10.83
N VAL A 567 12.36 14.82 -11.01
CA VAL A 567 12.93 13.81 -11.92
C VAL A 567 12.27 13.93 -13.28
N PHE A 568 10.94 13.95 -13.32
CA PHE A 568 10.16 13.94 -14.57
C PHE A 568 9.66 15.31 -15.01
N ASP A 569 9.75 16.34 -14.14
CA ASP A 569 9.25 17.70 -14.40
C ASP A 569 7.92 17.71 -15.17
N LEU A 570 6.92 16.93 -14.71
CA LEU A 570 5.65 16.71 -15.42
C LEU A 570 4.86 18.00 -15.65
N TYR A 571 5.21 19.06 -14.91
CA TYR A 571 4.56 20.36 -14.97
C TYR A 571 5.37 21.41 -15.74
N ASN A 572 6.57 21.06 -16.20
CA ASN A 572 7.45 21.90 -17.01
C ASN A 572 7.75 23.25 -16.34
N ASP A 573 8.02 23.23 -15.03
CA ASP A 573 8.23 24.43 -14.20
C ASP A 573 9.39 24.31 -13.19
N VAL A 574 10.12 23.19 -13.21
CA VAL A 574 11.32 22.95 -12.38
C VAL A 574 12.61 22.97 -13.20
N ILE A 575 12.66 22.22 -14.30
CA ILE A 575 13.86 22.15 -15.15
C ILE A 575 13.87 23.35 -16.10
N ASP A 576 15.03 23.99 -16.24
CA ASP A 576 15.20 25.11 -17.17
C ASP A 576 15.57 24.59 -18.56
N HIS A 577 14.56 24.54 -19.44
CA HIS A 577 14.70 24.07 -20.82
C HIS A 577 15.25 25.11 -21.80
N SER A 578 15.50 26.35 -21.35
CA SER A 578 15.97 27.43 -22.23
C SER A 578 17.45 27.32 -22.63
N GLY A 579 18.19 26.45 -21.95
CA GLY A 579 19.63 26.31 -22.06
C GLY A 579 20.11 25.00 -22.70
N VAL A 580 21.35 24.62 -22.38
CA VAL A 580 21.97 23.36 -22.83
C VAL A 580 21.19 22.13 -22.37
N TYR A 581 20.59 22.18 -21.17
CA TYR A 581 19.97 21.00 -20.56
C TYR A 581 18.83 20.42 -21.39
N ASN A 582 17.90 21.26 -21.89
CA ASN A 582 16.74 21.01 -22.79
C ASN A 582 16.10 19.61 -22.89
N TRP A 583 16.27 18.77 -21.86
CA TRP A 583 15.69 17.45 -21.71
C TRP A 583 14.67 17.48 -20.60
N HIS A 584 13.63 16.66 -20.76
CA HIS A 584 12.47 16.68 -19.88
C HIS A 584 12.65 15.79 -18.65
N TYR A 585 13.89 15.52 -18.23
CA TYR A 585 14.18 14.66 -17.09
C TYR A 585 15.50 14.96 -16.42
N ALA A 586 15.67 14.53 -15.17
CA ALA A 586 16.95 14.42 -14.50
C ALA A 586 17.08 13.01 -13.90
N SER A 587 18.26 12.41 -14.00
CA SER A 587 18.56 11.07 -13.47
C SER A 587 19.36 11.10 -12.18
N LEU A 588 19.82 12.29 -11.77
CA LEU A 588 20.56 12.51 -10.54
C LEU A 588 20.12 13.86 -9.96
N ILE A 589 19.45 13.78 -8.80
CA ILE A 589 18.97 14.93 -8.06
C ILE A 589 19.94 15.21 -6.92
N TRP A 590 20.44 16.45 -6.82
CA TRP A 590 21.38 16.88 -5.78
C TRP A 590 20.86 18.08 -5.01
N GLY A 591 21.43 18.37 -3.85
CA GLY A 591 21.14 19.60 -3.11
C GLY A 591 21.44 20.88 -3.91
N GLY A 592 22.54 20.91 -4.67
CA GLY A 592 23.03 22.07 -5.42
C GLY A 592 23.05 21.90 -6.94
N LYS A 593 22.54 20.80 -7.49
CA LYS A 593 22.42 20.59 -8.94
C LYS A 593 21.28 19.63 -9.30
N TYR A 594 20.96 19.58 -10.58
CA TYR A 594 20.31 18.42 -11.19
C TYR A 594 21.08 18.06 -12.47
N CYS A 595 21.12 16.78 -12.79
CA CYS A 595 21.79 16.31 -13.99
C CYS A 595 21.12 15.07 -14.60
N ALA A 596 21.39 14.88 -15.89
CA ALA A 596 21.18 13.66 -16.63
C ALA A 596 22.54 13.00 -16.81
N GLU A 597 22.95 12.27 -15.78
CA GLU A 597 24.22 11.56 -15.60
C GLU A 597 23.95 10.26 -14.82
N ILE A 598 24.89 9.32 -14.84
CA ILE A 598 24.82 8.07 -14.06
C ILE A 598 26.16 7.75 -13.40
N TRP A 599 26.14 6.94 -12.34
CA TRP A 599 27.33 6.58 -11.56
C TRP A 599 28.32 5.64 -12.25
N TRP A 600 27.95 5.06 -13.39
CA TRP A 600 28.81 4.14 -14.15
C TRP A 600 29.01 4.59 -15.60
N ASP A 601 30.02 3.99 -16.22
CA ASP A 601 30.30 4.19 -17.63
C ASP A 601 29.33 3.36 -18.50
N ALA A 602 28.46 4.03 -19.26
CA ALA A 602 27.51 3.38 -20.18
C ALA A 602 28.16 2.76 -21.42
N GLY A 603 29.42 3.10 -21.72
CA GLY A 603 30.20 2.61 -22.86
C GLY A 603 29.78 3.14 -24.24
N SER A 604 28.61 3.75 -24.40
CA SER A 604 28.17 4.40 -25.64
C SER A 604 27.05 5.42 -25.39
N VAL A 605 26.86 6.37 -26.31
CA VAL A 605 25.76 7.35 -26.26
C VAL A 605 24.38 6.66 -26.28
N ALA A 606 24.22 5.60 -27.08
CA ALA A 606 22.97 4.86 -27.16
C ALA A 606 22.63 4.18 -25.82
N ASN A 607 23.60 3.47 -25.22
CA ASN A 607 23.41 2.86 -23.90
C ASN A 607 23.18 3.90 -22.83
N PHE A 608 23.89 5.03 -22.88
CA PHE A 608 23.71 6.12 -21.94
C PHE A 608 22.27 6.67 -22.00
N ALA A 609 21.74 6.91 -23.19
CA ALA A 609 20.35 7.38 -23.36
C ALA A 609 19.34 6.40 -22.76
N ALA A 610 19.55 5.10 -22.97
CA ALA A 610 18.68 4.05 -22.43
C ALA A 610 18.84 3.82 -20.91
N GLN A 611 20.06 3.91 -20.38
CA GLN A 611 20.38 3.59 -18.98
C GLN A 611 20.13 4.77 -18.05
N SER A 612 20.55 5.99 -18.42
CA SER A 612 20.33 7.19 -17.60
C SER A 612 18.86 7.49 -17.35
N ARG A 613 17.99 7.14 -18.29
CA ARG A 613 16.55 7.22 -18.09
C ARG A 613 15.94 5.96 -17.48
N GLY A 614 16.47 4.80 -17.87
CA GLY A 614 15.96 3.50 -17.43
C GLY A 614 16.21 3.21 -15.95
N ILE A 615 17.23 3.84 -15.35
CA ILE A 615 17.53 3.73 -13.92
C ILE A 615 16.38 4.25 -13.05
N GLU A 616 15.62 5.24 -13.53
CA GLU A 616 14.42 5.79 -12.87
C GLU A 616 13.15 4.94 -13.08
N LEU A 617 13.26 3.83 -13.80
CA LEU A 617 12.15 2.94 -14.12
C LEU A 617 12.26 1.59 -13.39
N LEU A 618 13.49 1.09 -13.22
CA LEU A 618 13.75 -0.23 -12.66
C LEU A 618 13.86 -0.21 -11.13
N PRO A 619 13.50 -1.30 -10.44
CA PRO A 619 12.82 -2.48 -10.96
C PRO A 619 11.34 -2.18 -11.25
N ILE A 620 10.80 -2.74 -12.34
CA ILE A 620 9.36 -2.64 -12.61
C ILE A 620 8.66 -3.80 -11.90
N THR A 621 7.82 -3.45 -10.93
CA THR A 621 7.02 -4.35 -10.09
C THR A 621 5.53 -3.96 -10.16
N GLY A 622 4.66 -4.68 -9.46
CA GLY A 622 3.26 -4.25 -9.28
C GLY A 622 3.11 -2.98 -8.42
N GLY A 623 4.21 -2.46 -7.86
CA GLY A 623 4.28 -1.13 -7.24
C GLY A 623 4.64 0.00 -8.21
N SER A 624 4.92 -0.27 -9.48
CA SER A 624 5.47 0.73 -10.41
C SER A 624 4.43 1.50 -11.23
N PHE A 625 3.14 1.41 -10.89
CA PHE A 625 2.08 2.11 -11.64
C PHE A 625 2.20 3.63 -11.56
N TYR A 626 2.81 4.19 -10.52
CA TYR A 626 3.05 5.63 -10.39
C TYR A 626 3.74 6.25 -11.62
N LEU A 627 4.52 5.46 -12.37
CA LEU A 627 5.18 5.85 -13.63
C LEU A 627 4.17 6.23 -14.74
N ALA A 628 2.91 5.81 -14.62
CA ALA A 628 1.85 6.07 -15.60
C ALA A 628 1.10 7.39 -15.36
N LYS A 629 1.54 8.21 -14.39
CA LYS A 629 0.82 9.44 -13.95
C LYS A 629 0.40 10.32 -15.11
N ASP A 630 1.30 10.50 -16.07
CA ASP A 630 1.04 11.14 -17.35
C ASP A 630 1.45 10.21 -18.50
N LYS A 631 0.45 9.69 -19.22
CA LYS A 631 0.65 8.74 -20.32
C LYS A 631 1.24 9.41 -21.57
N THR A 632 1.03 10.71 -21.75
CA THR A 632 1.66 11.49 -22.82
C THR A 632 3.14 11.63 -22.52
N TYR A 633 3.49 11.94 -21.28
CA TYR A 633 4.87 11.99 -20.82
C TYR A 633 5.58 10.64 -21.01
N VAL A 634 4.94 9.51 -20.67
CA VAL A 634 5.50 8.17 -20.92
C VAL A 634 5.91 7.96 -22.38
N GLN A 635 5.05 8.35 -23.33
CA GLN A 635 5.36 8.25 -24.76
C GLN A 635 6.50 9.19 -25.16
N ASN A 636 6.47 10.44 -24.68
CA ASN A 636 7.50 11.43 -24.98
C ASN A 636 8.86 11.02 -24.41
N TYR A 637 8.91 10.49 -23.19
CA TYR A 637 10.12 10.02 -22.52
C TYR A 637 10.77 8.84 -23.26
N TYR A 638 9.96 7.88 -23.72
CA TYR A 638 10.42 6.79 -24.59
C TYR A 638 10.94 7.31 -25.94
N ASN A 639 10.23 8.24 -26.58
CA ASN A 639 10.63 8.78 -27.89
C ASN A 639 11.88 9.67 -27.80
N GLU A 640 12.01 10.48 -26.74
CA GLU A 640 13.19 11.30 -26.48
C GLU A 640 14.42 10.43 -26.25
N MET A 641 14.27 9.30 -25.53
CA MET A 641 15.34 8.30 -25.38
C MET A 641 15.81 7.76 -26.73
N LEU A 642 14.89 7.31 -27.59
CA LEU A 642 15.24 6.80 -28.93
C LEU A 642 15.93 7.86 -29.78
N THR A 643 15.44 9.09 -29.71
CA THR A 643 16.00 10.24 -30.43
C THR A 643 17.44 10.51 -29.98
N GLN A 644 17.70 10.53 -28.67
CA GLN A 644 19.05 10.70 -28.14
C GLN A 644 19.96 9.52 -28.47
N ALA A 645 19.43 8.29 -28.42
CA ALA A 645 20.19 7.10 -28.74
C ALA A 645 20.56 7.01 -30.23
N GLY A 646 19.78 7.66 -31.11
CA GLY A 646 19.91 7.52 -32.55
C GLY A 646 19.48 6.13 -33.05
N THR A 647 18.55 5.47 -32.35
CA THR A 647 18.11 4.10 -32.62
C THR A 647 16.58 4.01 -32.74
N SER A 648 16.08 2.98 -33.42
CA SER A 648 14.63 2.71 -33.53
C SER A 648 14.07 1.87 -32.37
N GLU A 649 14.95 1.29 -31.56
CA GLU A 649 14.65 0.50 -30.37
C GLU A 649 15.66 0.83 -29.26
N PRO A 650 15.32 0.63 -27.97
CA PRO A 650 16.27 0.82 -26.89
C PRO A 650 17.53 -0.03 -27.09
N SER A 651 18.71 0.53 -26.88
CA SER A 651 19.98 -0.20 -27.07
C SER A 651 20.28 -1.17 -25.92
N SER A 652 19.78 -0.88 -24.72
CA SER A 652 19.87 -1.74 -23.53
C SER A 652 18.56 -1.73 -22.74
N TRP A 653 18.36 -2.73 -21.88
CA TRP A 653 17.19 -2.86 -20.99
C TRP A 653 15.85 -2.74 -21.72
N ARG A 654 15.75 -3.42 -22.87
CA ARG A 654 14.56 -3.36 -23.74
C ARG A 654 13.29 -3.81 -23.02
N ASP A 655 13.40 -4.81 -22.16
CA ASP A 655 12.33 -5.27 -21.28
C ASP A 655 11.79 -4.15 -20.39
N ILE A 656 12.66 -3.42 -19.68
CA ILE A 656 12.27 -2.28 -18.83
C ILE A 656 11.56 -1.21 -19.66
N TRP A 657 12.13 -0.84 -20.81
CA TRP A 657 11.55 0.17 -21.69
C TRP A 657 10.19 -0.24 -22.27
N TYR A 658 10.01 -1.50 -22.64
CA TYR A 658 8.73 -1.98 -23.16
C TYR A 658 7.69 -2.09 -22.05
N MET A 659 8.08 -2.51 -20.85
CA MET A 659 7.19 -2.48 -19.68
C MET A 659 6.74 -1.05 -19.34
N TYR A 660 7.64 -0.07 -19.40
CA TYR A 660 7.30 1.34 -19.22
C TYR A 660 6.38 1.86 -20.34
N LEU A 661 6.74 1.61 -21.61
CA LEU A 661 5.90 1.99 -22.75
C LEU A 661 4.49 1.39 -22.65
N ALA A 662 4.34 0.19 -22.10
CA ALA A 662 3.04 -0.45 -21.94
C ALA A 662 2.09 0.29 -20.99
N LEU A 663 2.60 1.16 -20.11
CA LEU A 663 1.78 2.02 -19.26
C LEU A 663 1.01 3.09 -20.04
N ALA A 664 1.40 3.37 -21.29
CA ALA A 664 0.73 4.33 -22.17
C ALA A 664 0.26 3.72 -23.50
N ASN A 665 1.04 2.80 -24.09
CA ASN A 665 0.72 2.13 -25.35
C ASN A 665 1.05 0.63 -25.28
N PRO A 666 0.20 -0.17 -24.59
CA PRO A 666 0.47 -1.57 -24.35
C PRO A 666 0.47 -2.43 -25.63
N SER A 667 -0.32 -2.09 -26.64
CA SER A 667 -0.31 -2.78 -27.93
C SER A 667 1.03 -2.65 -28.65
N LEU A 668 1.60 -1.43 -28.67
CA LEU A 668 2.91 -1.20 -29.29
C LEU A 668 4.02 -1.91 -28.51
N ALA A 669 4.03 -1.77 -27.18
CA ALA A 669 5.02 -2.42 -26.34
C ALA A 669 5.01 -3.95 -26.50
N LEU A 670 3.83 -4.57 -26.51
CA LEU A 670 3.68 -6.01 -26.72
C LEU A 670 4.19 -6.44 -28.11
N SER A 671 3.93 -5.64 -29.15
CA SER A 671 4.41 -5.94 -30.51
C SER A 671 5.94 -5.90 -30.66
N LYS A 672 6.63 -5.15 -29.79
CA LYS A 672 8.09 -5.00 -29.80
C LYS A 672 8.82 -6.07 -28.98
N TRP A 673 8.13 -6.71 -28.03
CA TRP A 673 8.72 -7.71 -27.16
C TRP A 673 8.68 -9.12 -27.75
N ASN A 674 9.72 -9.91 -27.50
CA ASN A 674 9.74 -11.34 -27.76
C ASN A 674 10.74 -12.04 -26.82
N THR A 675 10.70 -13.38 -26.77
CA THR A 675 11.47 -14.19 -25.82
C THR A 675 12.99 -14.15 -26.01
N SER A 676 13.48 -13.70 -27.17
CA SER A 676 14.92 -13.56 -27.45
C SER A 676 15.56 -12.36 -26.75
N ILE A 677 14.76 -11.39 -26.31
CA ILE A 677 15.23 -10.22 -25.56
C ILE A 677 15.87 -10.68 -24.26
N GLN A 678 17.07 -10.16 -24.01
CA GLN A 678 17.74 -10.32 -22.73
C GLN A 678 17.15 -9.31 -21.76
N ASN A 679 16.72 -9.81 -20.60
CA ASN A 679 16.19 -8.96 -19.56
C ASN A 679 17.32 -8.28 -18.78
N GLU A 680 17.00 -7.14 -18.20
CA GLU A 680 17.81 -6.57 -17.12
C GLU A 680 17.95 -7.61 -15.99
N THR A 681 19.13 -7.66 -15.36
CA THR A 681 19.51 -8.77 -14.46
C THR A 681 18.57 -8.96 -13.26
N GLY A 682 17.95 -7.88 -12.78
CA GLY A 682 16.96 -7.92 -11.69
C GLY A 682 15.53 -8.22 -12.13
N GLN A 683 15.31 -8.44 -13.44
CA GLN A 683 13.98 -8.57 -14.03
C GLN A 683 13.68 -9.98 -14.56
N SER A 684 12.44 -10.43 -14.38
CA SER A 684 11.97 -11.74 -14.85
C SER A 684 11.32 -11.66 -16.23
N LYS A 685 11.62 -12.65 -17.09
CA LYS A 685 10.99 -12.82 -18.40
C LYS A 685 9.51 -13.18 -18.26
N SER A 686 9.15 -14.06 -17.33
CA SER A 686 7.74 -14.40 -17.11
C SER A 686 6.96 -13.20 -16.57
N PHE A 687 7.55 -12.41 -15.67
CA PHE A 687 6.92 -11.16 -15.20
C PHE A 687 6.77 -10.13 -16.32
N THR A 688 7.80 -9.93 -17.14
CA THR A 688 7.75 -9.04 -18.31
C THR A 688 6.63 -9.46 -19.26
N TYR A 689 6.54 -10.75 -19.57
CA TYR A 689 5.50 -11.31 -20.43
C TYR A 689 4.09 -11.05 -19.86
N VAL A 690 3.86 -11.34 -18.57
CA VAL A 690 2.56 -11.11 -17.93
C VAL A 690 2.21 -9.63 -17.87
N TRP A 691 3.16 -8.77 -17.52
CA TRP A 691 2.97 -7.32 -17.48
C TRP A 691 2.46 -6.76 -18.82
N LEU A 692 3.12 -7.11 -19.92
CA LEU A 692 2.77 -6.64 -21.26
C LEU A 692 1.39 -7.14 -21.70
N ASN A 693 1.11 -8.43 -21.50
CA ASN A 693 -0.19 -9.02 -21.90
C ASN A 693 -1.35 -8.52 -21.02
N ALA A 694 -1.12 -8.37 -19.72
CA ALA A 694 -2.10 -7.84 -18.79
C ALA A 694 -2.47 -6.39 -19.14
N LEU A 695 -1.49 -5.49 -19.31
CA LEU A 695 -1.79 -4.11 -19.70
C LEU A 695 -2.41 -4.02 -21.11
N ASN A 696 -2.01 -4.89 -22.04
CA ASN A 696 -2.65 -4.93 -23.36
C ASN A 696 -4.11 -5.37 -23.27
N THR A 697 -4.46 -6.22 -22.31
CA THR A 697 -5.83 -6.72 -22.11
C THR A 697 -6.68 -5.77 -21.30
N LEU A 698 -6.17 -5.34 -20.14
CA LEU A 698 -6.87 -4.54 -19.14
C LEU A 698 -6.84 -3.04 -19.46
N GLY A 699 -5.90 -2.60 -20.29
CA GLY A 699 -5.61 -1.19 -20.52
C GLY A 699 -4.59 -0.63 -19.54
N THR A 700 -4.54 0.69 -19.48
CA THR A 700 -3.55 1.45 -18.70
C THR A 700 -4.09 1.82 -17.32
N PRO A 701 -3.25 2.07 -16.29
CA PRO A 701 -3.73 2.50 -14.97
C PRO A 701 -4.66 3.73 -15.03
N ASP A 702 -5.66 3.77 -14.16
CA ASP A 702 -6.66 4.83 -14.06
C ASP A 702 -6.61 5.49 -12.66
N PHE A 703 -5.97 6.65 -12.60
CA PHE A 703 -5.86 7.46 -11.38
C PHE A 703 -7.12 8.28 -11.07
N GLY A 704 -8.19 8.16 -11.85
CA GLY A 704 -9.49 8.77 -11.55
C GLY A 704 -10.27 8.04 -10.46
N VAL A 705 -9.82 6.86 -10.04
CA VAL A 705 -10.52 6.01 -9.07
C VAL A 705 -9.56 5.54 -7.97
N THR A 706 -9.95 5.75 -6.72
CA THR A 706 -9.27 5.18 -5.56
C THR A 706 -10.12 4.11 -4.86
N ALA A 707 -9.54 3.39 -3.89
CA ALA A 707 -10.22 2.37 -3.09
C ALA A 707 -9.94 2.52 -1.59
N ASN A 708 -10.83 1.94 -0.77
CA ASN A 708 -10.71 1.88 0.68
C ASN A 708 -9.74 0.81 1.23
N TYR A 709 -8.87 0.30 0.37
CA TYR A 709 -7.92 -0.76 0.67
C TYR A 709 -6.60 -0.49 -0.07
N PRO A 710 -5.42 -0.91 0.42
CA PRO A 710 -4.17 -0.44 -0.16
C PRO A 710 -3.60 -1.30 -1.29
N LEU A 711 -3.99 -2.57 -1.40
CA LEU A 711 -3.50 -3.48 -2.44
C LEU A 711 -4.53 -3.62 -3.57
N TYR A 712 -4.57 -2.61 -4.44
CA TYR A 712 -5.47 -2.54 -5.58
C TYR A 712 -4.82 -1.83 -6.75
N GLN A 713 -5.40 -2.00 -7.94
CA GLN A 713 -5.22 -1.10 -9.07
C GLN A 713 -6.50 -1.07 -9.92
N VAL A 714 -6.80 0.07 -10.52
CA VAL A 714 -7.84 0.21 -11.54
C VAL A 714 -7.17 0.42 -12.89
N PHE A 715 -7.59 -0.35 -13.88
CA PHE A 715 -7.14 -0.21 -15.27
C PHE A 715 -8.30 0.29 -16.12
N ASN A 716 -7.99 1.03 -17.19
CA ASN A 716 -8.97 1.54 -18.12
C ASN A 716 -8.52 1.27 -19.55
N LYS A 717 -9.40 0.62 -20.31
CA LYS A 717 -9.25 0.38 -21.75
C LYS A 717 -10.45 0.97 -22.48
N SER A 718 -10.23 2.09 -23.16
CA SER A 718 -11.25 2.77 -23.97
C SER A 718 -12.55 3.07 -23.20
N GLY A 719 -12.44 3.48 -21.94
CA GLY A 719 -13.57 3.79 -21.06
C GLY A 719 -14.05 2.62 -20.19
N ALA A 720 -13.70 1.38 -20.53
CA ALA A 720 -14.02 0.22 -19.70
C ALA A 720 -13.00 0.08 -18.56
N LYS A 721 -13.49 0.16 -17.31
CA LYS A 721 -12.66 0.00 -16.11
C LYS A 721 -12.58 -1.46 -15.67
N THR A 722 -11.41 -1.89 -15.22
CA THR A 722 -11.19 -3.18 -14.56
C THR A 722 -10.56 -2.95 -13.21
N TYR A 723 -11.15 -3.54 -12.17
CA TYR A 723 -10.78 -3.37 -10.77
C TYR A 723 -10.02 -4.61 -10.31
N VAL A 724 -8.79 -4.44 -9.85
CA VAL A 724 -7.94 -5.52 -9.37
C VAL A 724 -7.67 -5.33 -7.90
N VAL A 725 -7.91 -6.36 -7.10
CA VAL A 725 -7.67 -6.37 -5.64
C VAL A 725 -6.88 -7.62 -5.27
N TYR A 726 -5.81 -7.46 -4.50
CA TYR A 726 -5.13 -8.59 -3.88
C TYR A 726 -5.53 -8.69 -2.41
N ASN A 727 -6.12 -9.81 -2.01
CA ASN A 727 -6.48 -10.08 -0.62
C ASN A 727 -5.49 -11.07 0.03
N PRO A 728 -4.60 -10.62 0.93
CA PRO A 728 -3.68 -11.49 1.67
C PRO A 728 -4.29 -12.14 2.91
N THR A 729 -5.55 -11.85 3.26
CA THR A 729 -6.19 -12.33 4.49
C THR A 729 -6.77 -13.74 4.29
N ASP A 730 -7.04 -14.44 5.42
CA ASP A 730 -7.63 -15.78 5.41
C ASP A 730 -9.16 -15.78 5.32
N SER A 731 -9.77 -14.60 5.14
CA SER A 731 -11.20 -14.39 4.96
C SER A 731 -11.47 -13.56 3.70
N GLN A 732 -12.72 -13.57 3.23
CA GLN A 732 -13.12 -12.67 2.15
C GLN A 732 -13.03 -11.21 2.62
N LEU A 733 -12.55 -10.35 1.73
CA LEU A 733 -12.47 -8.90 1.93
C LEU A 733 -13.43 -8.19 0.97
N THR A 734 -14.19 -7.21 1.46
CA THR A 734 -14.99 -6.32 0.61
C THR A 734 -14.28 -4.99 0.45
N VAL A 735 -13.91 -4.65 -0.78
CA VAL A 735 -13.25 -3.39 -1.14
C VAL A 735 -14.21 -2.49 -1.90
N THR A 736 -14.31 -1.23 -1.48
CA THR A 736 -15.15 -0.21 -2.10
C THR A 736 -14.29 0.83 -2.79
N PHE A 737 -14.63 1.13 -4.04
CA PHE A 737 -13.98 2.11 -4.88
C PHE A 737 -14.74 3.43 -4.86
N SER A 738 -14.01 4.53 -5.08
CA SER A 738 -14.53 5.91 -5.06
C SER A 738 -15.62 6.20 -6.11
N ASP A 739 -15.74 5.39 -7.16
CA ASP A 739 -16.80 5.47 -8.16
C ASP A 739 -18.02 4.56 -7.83
N GLY A 740 -18.06 3.99 -6.62
CA GLY A 740 -19.16 3.17 -6.12
C GLY A 740 -19.03 1.67 -6.40
N LYS A 741 -18.00 1.23 -7.16
CA LYS A 741 -17.78 -0.20 -7.38
C LYS A 741 -17.41 -0.90 -6.07
N VAL A 742 -17.96 -2.10 -5.88
CA VAL A 742 -17.60 -3.00 -4.77
C VAL A 742 -17.03 -4.29 -5.34
N VAL A 743 -15.88 -4.71 -4.83
CA VAL A 743 -15.22 -5.98 -5.16
C VAL A 743 -15.14 -6.84 -3.91
N ASN A 744 -15.67 -8.07 -4.00
CA ASN A 744 -15.53 -9.08 -2.96
C ASN A 744 -14.34 -9.98 -3.30
N ALA A 745 -13.19 -9.69 -2.71
CA ALA A 745 -11.95 -10.41 -2.95
C ALA A 745 -11.85 -11.65 -2.06
N ALA A 746 -11.78 -12.84 -2.66
CA ALA A 746 -11.63 -14.10 -1.93
C ALA A 746 -10.31 -14.16 -1.13
N ALA A 747 -10.28 -14.95 -0.06
CA ALA A 747 -9.10 -15.11 0.78
C ALA A 747 -7.85 -15.53 -0.01
N ASN A 748 -6.69 -15.00 0.36
CA ASN A 748 -5.36 -15.35 -0.19
C ASN A 748 -5.27 -15.35 -1.74
N SER A 749 -5.98 -14.42 -2.41
CA SER A 749 -6.14 -14.41 -3.86
C SER A 749 -6.05 -13.01 -4.49
N LEU A 750 -5.68 -12.98 -5.78
CA LEU A 750 -5.80 -11.82 -6.64
C LEU A 750 -7.13 -11.92 -7.40
N VAL A 751 -8.00 -10.94 -7.21
CA VAL A 751 -9.32 -10.88 -7.86
C VAL A 751 -9.33 -9.76 -8.90
N VAL A 752 -9.82 -10.10 -10.09
CA VAL A 752 -10.03 -9.19 -11.21
C VAL A 752 -11.53 -9.10 -11.46
N ASP A 753 -12.08 -7.90 -11.35
CA ASP A 753 -13.47 -7.59 -11.68
C ASP A 753 -13.47 -6.62 -12.86
N ASN A 754 -13.96 -7.07 -14.02
CA ASN A 754 -13.88 -6.32 -15.29
C ASN A 754 -14.84 -5.12 -15.37
N GLY A 755 -15.27 -4.57 -14.22
CA GLY A 755 -16.14 -3.41 -14.15
C GLY A 755 -17.51 -3.60 -14.76
N SER A 756 -17.83 -4.83 -15.17
CA SER A 756 -19.20 -5.25 -15.30
C SER A 756 -19.80 -5.06 -13.90
N SER A 757 -20.69 -4.08 -13.73
CA SER A 757 -21.92 -4.41 -13.01
C SER A 757 -22.28 -5.78 -13.55
N SER A 758 -22.28 -6.82 -12.71
CA SER A 758 -22.53 -8.22 -13.11
C SER A 758 -23.30 -8.18 -14.41
N SER A 759 -22.72 -8.64 -15.53
CA SER A 759 -23.49 -8.73 -16.76
C SER A 759 -24.60 -9.71 -16.43
N ALA A 760 -25.66 -9.18 -15.85
CA ALA A 760 -26.93 -9.83 -15.75
C ALA A 760 -27.19 -10.10 -17.22
N THR A 761 -27.20 -11.36 -17.59
CA THR A 761 -27.69 -11.75 -18.90
C THR A 761 -29.05 -11.09 -19.06
N ASN A 762 -29.34 -10.49 -20.23
CA ASN A 762 -30.70 -10.05 -20.52
C ASN A 762 -31.60 -11.30 -20.41
N ILE A 763 -32.34 -11.44 -19.32
CA ILE A 763 -33.14 -12.62 -19.01
C ILE A 763 -34.42 -12.67 -19.84
N ALA A 764 -34.76 -11.58 -20.55
CA ALA A 764 -35.85 -11.50 -21.51
C ALA A 764 -35.45 -11.93 -22.94
N LEU A 765 -34.15 -12.12 -23.23
CA LEU A 765 -33.68 -12.48 -24.56
C LEU A 765 -34.31 -13.80 -25.05
N ASN A 766 -34.91 -13.76 -26.24
CA ASN A 766 -35.64 -14.84 -26.91
C ASN A 766 -36.80 -15.44 -26.10
N LYS A 767 -37.36 -14.66 -25.18
CA LYS A 767 -38.50 -15.10 -24.36
C LYS A 767 -39.85 -14.82 -25.03
N PRO A 768 -40.90 -15.60 -24.71
CA PRO A 768 -42.24 -15.34 -25.23
C PRO A 768 -42.74 -13.95 -24.84
N ALA A 769 -43.23 -13.21 -25.83
CA ALA A 769 -43.74 -11.87 -25.65
C ALA A 769 -45.19 -11.74 -26.14
N THR A 770 -45.96 -10.90 -25.46
CA THR A 770 -47.33 -10.52 -25.83
C THR A 770 -47.46 -9.01 -25.81
N ALA A 771 -48.37 -8.46 -26.60
CA ALA A 771 -48.65 -7.04 -26.63
C ALA A 771 -50.15 -6.78 -26.77
N SER A 772 -50.60 -5.57 -26.41
CA SER A 772 -51.99 -5.14 -26.60
C SER A 772 -52.40 -5.08 -28.07
N SER A 773 -51.45 -4.78 -28.96
CA SER A 773 -51.65 -4.74 -30.40
C SER A 773 -50.30 -4.81 -31.14
N ILE A 774 -50.39 -4.97 -32.46
CA ILE A 774 -49.28 -4.80 -33.39
C ILE A 774 -49.72 -3.84 -34.51
N GLU A 775 -48.82 -3.01 -35.03
CA GLU A 775 -49.09 -2.12 -36.17
C GLU A 775 -49.53 -2.92 -37.41
N ASN A 776 -48.79 -4.01 -37.69
CA ASN A 776 -49.13 -5.04 -38.68
C ASN A 776 -48.23 -6.28 -38.45
N SER A 777 -48.35 -7.31 -39.29
CA SER A 777 -47.63 -8.57 -39.16
C SER A 777 -46.09 -8.46 -39.25
N ASN A 778 -45.54 -7.35 -39.74
CA ASN A 778 -44.09 -7.15 -39.85
C ASN A 778 -43.44 -6.63 -38.55
N TYR A 779 -44.23 -6.24 -37.55
CA TYR A 779 -43.73 -5.66 -36.29
C TYR A 779 -44.24 -6.41 -35.04
N PRO A 780 -44.05 -7.74 -34.96
CA PRO A 780 -44.54 -8.54 -33.84
C PRO A 780 -43.86 -8.19 -32.52
N ALA A 781 -44.51 -8.51 -31.39
CA ALA A 781 -43.97 -8.28 -30.05
C ALA A 781 -42.61 -8.96 -29.80
N SER A 782 -42.36 -10.10 -30.44
CA SER A 782 -41.10 -10.84 -30.32
C SER A 782 -39.87 -10.05 -30.75
N TYR A 783 -40.03 -9.08 -31.65
CA TYR A 783 -38.91 -8.25 -32.13
C TYR A 783 -38.39 -7.26 -31.11
N ALA A 784 -39.08 -7.06 -29.97
CA ALA A 784 -38.51 -6.28 -28.87
C ALA A 784 -37.65 -7.12 -27.91
N PHE A 785 -37.46 -8.42 -28.17
CA PHE A 785 -36.78 -9.34 -27.25
C PHE A 785 -35.85 -10.32 -27.98
N ASP A 786 -35.47 -10.04 -29.23
CA ASP A 786 -34.68 -10.95 -30.07
C ASP A 786 -33.18 -10.62 -30.06
N GLY A 787 -32.76 -9.55 -29.37
CA GLY A 787 -31.38 -9.11 -29.28
C GLY A 787 -30.89 -8.37 -30.53
N ASN A 788 -31.79 -8.00 -31.45
CA ASN A 788 -31.45 -7.39 -32.72
C ASN A 788 -32.02 -5.97 -32.83
N LEU A 789 -31.16 -4.96 -32.64
CA LEU A 789 -31.51 -3.54 -32.74
C LEU A 789 -31.92 -3.06 -34.15
N SER A 790 -32.04 -3.96 -35.13
CA SER A 790 -32.55 -3.68 -36.49
C SER A 790 -33.99 -4.17 -36.72
N THR A 791 -34.56 -4.93 -35.78
CA THR A 791 -35.96 -5.39 -35.77
C THR A 791 -36.73 -4.66 -34.67
N ARG A 792 -38.04 -4.41 -34.85
CA ARG A 792 -38.84 -3.67 -33.87
C ARG A 792 -40.23 -4.24 -33.66
N TRP A 793 -40.72 -4.16 -32.43
CA TRP A 793 -42.16 -4.18 -32.17
C TRP A 793 -42.75 -2.79 -32.41
N SER A 794 -43.98 -2.75 -32.92
CA SER A 794 -44.77 -1.52 -32.97
C SER A 794 -46.22 -1.78 -32.67
N SER A 795 -46.84 -0.88 -31.91
CA SER A 795 -48.27 -0.95 -31.54
C SER A 795 -49.18 -0.23 -32.54
N ALA A 796 -50.49 -0.46 -32.42
CA ALA A 796 -51.52 0.39 -33.03
C ALA A 796 -51.42 1.83 -32.49
N PHE A 797 -51.86 2.80 -33.29
CA PHE A 797 -51.63 4.23 -33.05
C PHE A 797 -52.71 4.81 -32.10
N SER A 798 -52.83 4.22 -30.92
CA SER A 798 -53.81 4.56 -29.89
C SER A 798 -53.20 4.40 -28.50
N ASP A 799 -53.78 5.05 -27.49
CA ASP A 799 -53.33 5.00 -26.09
C ASP A 799 -54.46 4.45 -25.20
N PRO A 800 -54.18 3.60 -24.20
CA PRO A 800 -52.87 3.04 -23.83
C PRO A 800 -52.49 1.81 -24.68
N GLN A 801 -51.19 1.47 -24.69
CA GLN A 801 -50.67 0.20 -25.26
C GLN A 801 -49.66 -0.43 -24.30
N TRP A 802 -49.43 -1.74 -24.44
CA TRP A 802 -48.44 -2.43 -23.65
C TRP A 802 -47.75 -3.55 -24.42
N ILE A 803 -46.54 -3.88 -23.97
CA ILE A 803 -45.78 -5.07 -24.36
C ILE A 803 -45.23 -5.74 -23.11
N ALA A 804 -45.37 -7.07 -23.02
CA ALA A 804 -45.01 -7.89 -21.87
C ALA A 804 -44.19 -9.11 -22.30
N VAL A 805 -43.24 -9.52 -21.46
CA VAL A 805 -42.42 -10.72 -21.64
C VAL A 805 -42.62 -11.72 -20.49
N ASP A 806 -42.69 -13.02 -20.81
CA ASP A 806 -42.63 -14.13 -19.84
C ASP A 806 -41.19 -14.65 -19.73
N LEU A 807 -40.55 -14.39 -18.59
CA LEU A 807 -39.17 -14.81 -18.32
C LEU A 807 -39.02 -16.35 -18.20
N GLY A 808 -40.13 -17.08 -18.06
CA GLY A 808 -40.20 -18.53 -17.96
C GLY A 808 -39.95 -19.10 -16.55
N ALA A 809 -39.48 -18.27 -15.62
CA ALA A 809 -39.31 -18.58 -14.20
C ALA A 809 -39.44 -17.29 -13.38
N ILE A 810 -39.49 -17.40 -12.04
CA ILE A 810 -39.41 -16.22 -11.17
C ILE A 810 -37.93 -15.82 -11.03
N TYR A 811 -37.67 -14.54 -11.28
CA TYR A 811 -36.38 -13.88 -11.10
C TYR A 811 -36.54 -12.75 -10.09
N SER A 812 -35.47 -12.45 -9.34
CA SER A 812 -35.34 -11.19 -8.61
C SER A 812 -34.91 -10.11 -9.60
N VAL A 813 -35.88 -9.42 -10.18
CA VAL A 813 -35.69 -8.42 -11.25
C VAL A 813 -35.44 -7.05 -10.62
N ASN A 814 -34.43 -6.34 -11.08
CA ASN A 814 -34.05 -5.03 -10.53
C ASN A 814 -33.72 -3.96 -11.59
N LYS A 815 -33.73 -4.34 -12.87
CA LYS A 815 -33.38 -3.43 -13.95
C LYS A 815 -34.05 -3.80 -15.27
N VAL A 816 -34.42 -2.79 -16.05
CA VAL A 816 -34.83 -2.91 -17.44
C VAL A 816 -34.15 -1.86 -18.32
N ILE A 817 -34.00 -2.14 -19.61
CA ILE A 817 -33.52 -1.16 -20.60
C ILE A 817 -34.48 -1.16 -21.79
N LEU A 818 -34.96 0.02 -22.17
CA LEU A 818 -35.82 0.22 -23.34
C LEU A 818 -35.02 0.92 -24.44
N TYR A 819 -34.99 0.33 -25.63
CA TYR A 819 -34.42 0.93 -26.83
C TYR A 819 -35.56 1.37 -27.73
N TRP A 820 -35.92 2.64 -27.68
CA TRP A 820 -37.01 3.19 -28.48
C TRP A 820 -36.59 3.43 -29.93
N GLU A 821 -37.55 3.31 -30.84
CA GLU A 821 -37.46 3.94 -32.15
C GLU A 821 -37.67 5.46 -32.04
N THR A 822 -37.64 6.19 -33.16
CA THR A 822 -38.13 7.58 -33.23
C THR A 822 -39.54 7.71 -32.61
N ALA A 823 -40.40 6.70 -32.75
CA ALA A 823 -41.69 6.61 -32.08
C ALA A 823 -41.57 5.97 -30.68
N TYR A 824 -41.80 6.76 -29.63
CA TYR A 824 -41.56 6.39 -28.23
C TYR A 824 -42.73 6.72 -27.30
N GLY A 825 -42.66 6.24 -26.05
CA GLY A 825 -43.61 6.61 -25.00
C GLY A 825 -43.19 7.87 -24.22
N LYS A 826 -44.01 8.92 -24.24
CA LYS A 826 -43.83 10.12 -23.41
C LYS A 826 -44.29 9.87 -21.98
N SER A 827 -45.43 9.20 -21.81
CA SER A 827 -45.89 8.74 -20.50
C SER A 827 -45.99 7.22 -20.51
N PHE A 828 -45.27 6.54 -19.61
CA PHE A 828 -45.29 5.09 -19.49
C PHE A 828 -44.89 4.59 -18.09
N GLN A 829 -45.18 3.32 -17.84
CA GLN A 829 -44.84 2.60 -16.61
C GLN A 829 -44.09 1.31 -16.92
N ILE A 830 -43.20 0.89 -16.02
CA ILE A 830 -42.70 -0.48 -15.98
C ILE A 830 -43.43 -1.21 -14.86
N GLN A 831 -44.02 -2.34 -15.21
CA GLN A 831 -44.80 -3.14 -14.28
C GLN A 831 -44.29 -4.58 -14.27
N VAL A 832 -44.37 -5.22 -13.10
CA VAL A 832 -43.93 -6.59 -12.88
C VAL A 832 -45.07 -7.44 -12.31
N SER A 833 -45.05 -8.74 -12.59
CA SER A 833 -46.05 -9.69 -12.09
C SER A 833 -45.45 -11.09 -11.93
N THR A 834 -45.98 -11.89 -11.00
CA THR A 834 -45.69 -13.32 -10.88
C THR A 834 -46.70 -14.20 -11.59
N ASP A 835 -47.89 -13.68 -11.93
CA ASP A 835 -49.05 -14.45 -12.43
C ASP A 835 -49.65 -13.92 -13.75
N ASN A 836 -49.10 -12.83 -14.31
CA ASN A 836 -49.56 -12.15 -15.53
C ASN A 836 -50.95 -11.48 -15.43
N THR A 837 -51.53 -11.41 -14.23
CA THR A 837 -52.87 -10.84 -13.98
C THR A 837 -52.82 -9.68 -12.99
N ASN A 838 -52.09 -9.84 -11.88
CA ASN A 838 -51.87 -8.82 -10.87
C ASN A 838 -50.53 -8.13 -11.13
N TRP A 839 -50.59 -6.84 -11.44
CA TRP A 839 -49.41 -6.05 -11.84
C TRP A 839 -49.03 -5.02 -10.78
N THR A 840 -47.74 -4.96 -10.45
CA THR A 840 -47.16 -3.95 -9.56
C THR A 840 -46.31 -3.00 -10.37
N THR A 841 -46.51 -1.69 -10.19
CA THR A 841 -45.68 -0.67 -10.84
C THR A 841 -44.37 -0.49 -10.10
N VAL A 842 -43.24 -0.64 -10.79
CA VAL A 842 -41.89 -0.46 -10.25
C VAL A 842 -41.22 0.82 -10.75
N TYR A 843 -41.75 1.42 -11.82
CA TYR A 843 -41.31 2.70 -12.36
C TYR A 843 -42.45 3.38 -13.14
N SER A 844 -42.48 4.72 -13.14
CA SER A 844 -43.41 5.52 -13.94
C SER A 844 -42.79 6.85 -14.36
N THR A 845 -43.11 7.33 -15.56
CA THR A 845 -42.72 8.67 -16.05
C THR A 845 -43.83 9.29 -16.89
N THR A 846 -43.87 10.63 -16.95
CA THR A 846 -44.74 11.42 -17.84
C THR A 846 -43.95 12.30 -18.82
N ASN A 847 -42.62 12.25 -18.77
CA ASN A 847 -41.71 13.10 -19.53
C ASN A 847 -40.63 12.26 -20.24
N GLY A 848 -40.99 11.08 -20.76
CA GLY A 848 -40.12 10.25 -21.57
C GLY A 848 -39.60 11.00 -22.80
N THR A 849 -38.35 10.74 -23.17
CA THR A 849 -37.64 11.45 -24.24
C THR A 849 -37.29 10.56 -25.44
N GLY A 850 -37.67 9.28 -25.42
CA GLY A 850 -37.23 8.29 -26.42
C GLY A 850 -35.76 7.90 -26.24
N GLY A 851 -35.14 7.38 -27.30
CA GLY A 851 -33.75 6.89 -27.27
C GLY A 851 -33.58 5.63 -26.42
N VAL A 852 -32.48 5.54 -25.68
CA VAL A 852 -32.23 4.44 -24.73
C VAL A 852 -32.61 4.88 -23.32
N ASN A 853 -33.45 4.12 -22.64
CA ASN A 853 -33.82 4.36 -21.25
C ASN A 853 -33.43 3.18 -20.38
N GLU A 854 -32.38 3.35 -19.57
CA GLU A 854 -31.99 2.42 -18.52
C GLU A 854 -32.72 2.77 -17.22
N ILE A 855 -33.47 1.80 -16.67
CA ILE A 855 -34.36 1.99 -15.53
C ILE A 855 -34.01 0.96 -14.46
N THR A 856 -33.58 1.42 -13.29
CA THR A 856 -33.27 0.58 -12.13
C THR A 856 -34.28 0.78 -11.01
N PHE A 857 -34.57 -0.27 -10.25
CA PHE A 857 -35.52 -0.27 -9.13
C PHE A 857 -35.12 -1.30 -8.07
N SER A 858 -35.68 -1.21 -6.86
CA SER A 858 -35.45 -2.21 -5.80
C SER A 858 -35.83 -3.61 -6.29
N PRO A 859 -35.03 -4.67 -6.01
CA PRO A 859 -35.31 -6.00 -6.55
C PRO A 859 -36.71 -6.52 -6.20
N VAL A 860 -37.46 -6.98 -7.19
CA VAL A 860 -38.81 -7.56 -7.05
C VAL A 860 -38.85 -8.93 -7.71
N ASN A 861 -39.41 -9.91 -7.02
CA ASN A 861 -39.66 -11.23 -7.60
C ASN A 861 -40.73 -11.14 -8.69
N ALA A 862 -40.36 -11.47 -9.92
CA ALA A 862 -41.24 -11.38 -11.08
C ALA A 862 -40.96 -12.51 -12.08
N ARG A 863 -42.03 -12.97 -12.73
CA ARG A 863 -41.95 -13.84 -13.92
C ARG A 863 -42.31 -13.06 -15.19
N TYR A 864 -43.17 -12.06 -15.07
CA TYR A 864 -43.62 -11.23 -16.17
C TYR A 864 -43.20 -9.78 -15.94
N VAL A 865 -42.73 -9.13 -16.99
CA VAL A 865 -42.36 -7.71 -16.99
C VAL A 865 -43.01 -7.04 -18.19
N ARG A 866 -43.63 -5.88 -18.02
CA ARG A 866 -44.25 -5.13 -19.11
C ARG A 866 -43.96 -3.63 -19.08
N MET A 867 -43.93 -3.03 -20.27
CA MET A 867 -44.02 -1.59 -20.48
C MET A 867 -45.48 -1.27 -20.76
N TYR A 868 -46.06 -0.36 -19.98
CA TYR A 868 -47.45 0.11 -20.12
C TYR A 868 -47.44 1.62 -20.48
N GLY A 869 -47.62 1.91 -21.76
CA GLY A 869 -47.64 3.27 -22.30
C GLY A 869 -49.02 3.91 -22.18
N THR A 870 -49.07 5.13 -21.66
CA THR A 870 -50.30 5.92 -21.47
C THR A 870 -50.37 7.19 -22.32
N GLU A 871 -49.23 7.69 -22.81
CA GLU A 871 -49.18 8.78 -23.80
C GLU A 871 -47.99 8.58 -24.76
N ARG A 872 -48.23 8.65 -26.08
CA ARG A 872 -47.16 8.58 -27.10
C ARG A 872 -46.44 9.91 -27.25
N GLY A 873 -45.13 9.85 -27.55
CA GLY A 873 -44.30 11.02 -27.83
C GLY A 873 -44.39 11.54 -29.27
N THR A 874 -45.03 10.77 -30.16
CA THR A 874 -45.22 11.12 -31.58
C THR A 874 -46.64 10.72 -32.04
N GLN A 875 -47.01 11.06 -33.28
CA GLN A 875 -48.30 10.63 -33.86
C GLN A 875 -48.38 9.12 -34.15
N TRP A 876 -47.24 8.43 -34.17
CA TRP A 876 -47.12 6.99 -34.44
C TRP A 876 -47.36 6.15 -33.19
N GLY A 877 -47.44 4.82 -33.31
CA GLY A 877 -47.55 3.88 -32.19
C GLY A 877 -46.26 3.83 -31.34
N TYR A 878 -46.34 3.28 -30.13
CA TYR A 878 -45.12 2.92 -29.37
C TYR A 878 -44.29 1.92 -30.17
N SER A 879 -42.98 2.14 -30.25
CA SER A 879 -42.07 1.29 -31.01
C SER A 879 -40.75 1.05 -30.28
N LEU A 880 -40.37 -0.20 -30.09
CA LEU A 880 -39.14 -0.61 -29.40
C LEU A 880 -38.29 -1.47 -30.34
N TRP A 881 -37.03 -1.09 -30.50
CA TRP A 881 -35.98 -1.91 -31.08
C TRP A 881 -35.60 -3.07 -30.15
N GLU A 882 -35.61 -2.85 -28.83
CA GLU A 882 -35.30 -3.88 -27.83
C GLU A 882 -35.85 -3.48 -26.44
N PHE A 883 -36.17 -4.47 -25.62
CA PHE A 883 -36.61 -4.34 -24.24
C PHE A 883 -35.90 -5.41 -23.40
N GLU A 884 -34.80 -4.99 -22.77
CA GLU A 884 -33.99 -5.86 -21.92
C GLU A 884 -34.51 -5.90 -20.49
N VAL A 885 -34.46 -7.07 -19.87
CA VAL A 885 -34.79 -7.28 -18.45
C VAL A 885 -33.60 -7.95 -17.78
N TYR A 886 -33.28 -7.52 -16.56
CA TYR A 886 -32.14 -8.02 -15.79
C TYR A 886 -32.53 -8.38 -14.37
N GLY A 887 -31.99 -9.50 -13.89
CA GLY A 887 -32.24 -10.04 -12.56
C GLY A 887 -31.52 -11.37 -12.35
N THR A 888 -31.59 -11.91 -11.14
CA THR A 888 -31.03 -13.24 -10.80
C THR A 888 -32.14 -14.27 -10.63
N PRO A 889 -31.93 -15.55 -10.98
CA PRO A 889 -32.92 -16.60 -10.70
C PRO A 889 -33.27 -16.59 -9.20
N SER A 890 -34.55 -16.46 -8.85
CA SER A 890 -34.96 -16.57 -7.45
C SER A 890 -35.00 -18.06 -7.09
N GLY A 891 -33.84 -18.65 -6.77
CA GLY A 891 -33.76 -20.03 -6.28
C GLY A 891 -32.64 -20.90 -6.86
N SER A 892 -31.40 -20.40 -6.97
CA SER A 892 -30.27 -21.32 -7.16
C SER A 892 -30.08 -22.17 -5.90
N ALA A 893 -30.41 -23.46 -6.01
CA ALA A 893 -30.12 -24.47 -4.99
C ALA A 893 -28.61 -24.56 -4.76
N SER A 894 -28.13 -23.87 -3.72
CA SER A 894 -26.83 -24.19 -3.13
C SER A 894 -26.95 -25.56 -2.48
N TYR A 895 -26.17 -26.53 -2.92
CA TYR A 895 -25.99 -27.74 -2.14
C TYR A 895 -25.43 -27.36 -0.77
N LEU A 896 -26.08 -27.84 0.29
CA LEU A 896 -25.64 -27.60 1.66
C LEU A 896 -24.50 -28.58 1.99
N PRO A 897 -23.40 -28.12 2.63
CA PRO A 897 -22.35 -29.03 3.08
C PRO A 897 -22.87 -29.96 4.17
N GLN A 898 -22.18 -31.09 4.39
CA GLN A 898 -22.49 -31.98 5.53
C GLN A 898 -22.51 -31.16 6.82
N THR A 899 -23.65 -31.17 7.50
CA THR A 899 -23.89 -30.37 8.69
C THR A 899 -24.18 -31.29 9.86
N THR A 900 -23.58 -31.00 11.02
CA THR A 900 -23.94 -31.68 12.27
C THR A 900 -24.85 -30.75 13.08
N TRP A 901 -26.03 -31.25 13.44
CA TRP A 901 -27.04 -30.57 14.24
C TRP A 901 -27.18 -31.24 15.59
N TYR A 902 -26.92 -30.50 16.67
CA TYR A 902 -27.06 -30.98 18.04
C TYR A 902 -28.43 -30.61 18.59
N LEU A 903 -29.02 -31.48 19.41
CA LEU A 903 -30.30 -31.21 20.09
C LEU A 903 -30.08 -30.33 21.32
N PHE A 904 -30.88 -29.27 21.45
CA PHE A 904 -30.86 -28.36 22.59
C PHE A 904 -32.23 -28.27 23.24
N ASN A 905 -32.27 -28.35 24.57
CA ASN A 905 -33.49 -28.16 25.36
C ASN A 905 -33.83 -26.66 25.49
N GLN A 906 -34.21 -26.05 24.38
CA GLN A 906 -34.63 -24.66 24.28
C GLN A 906 -35.83 -24.57 23.32
N GLN A 907 -36.95 -24.03 23.79
CA GLN A 907 -38.18 -23.94 23.01
C GLN A 907 -38.00 -23.13 21.71
N THR A 908 -38.52 -23.65 20.60
CA THR A 908 -38.64 -22.91 19.34
C THR A 908 -39.94 -22.10 19.33
N SER A 909 -39.84 -20.79 19.13
CA SER A 909 -41.03 -19.92 19.04
C SER A 909 -41.75 -20.06 17.70
N GLY A 910 -43.07 -20.01 17.71
CA GLY A 910 -43.89 -19.90 16.50
C GLY A 910 -43.99 -21.17 15.64
N VAL A 911 -43.78 -22.35 16.22
CA VAL A 911 -43.90 -23.64 15.51
C VAL A 911 -45.07 -24.48 16.03
N THR A 912 -45.75 -25.19 15.12
CA THR A 912 -46.84 -26.13 15.44
C THR A 912 -46.57 -27.50 14.80
N PRO A 913 -46.50 -28.61 15.56
CA PRO A 913 -46.61 -28.72 17.02
C PRO A 913 -45.41 -28.13 17.77
N SER A 914 -45.59 -27.80 19.05
CA SER A 914 -44.53 -27.23 19.91
C SER A 914 -43.30 -28.15 19.98
N GLY A 915 -42.10 -27.56 19.98
CA GLY A 915 -40.85 -28.29 20.13
C GLY A 915 -39.65 -27.42 20.47
N GLU A 916 -38.46 -28.00 20.38
CA GLU A 916 -37.18 -27.45 20.84
C GLU A 916 -36.17 -27.23 19.70
N ASN A 917 -35.00 -26.63 19.96
CA ASN A 917 -34.06 -26.19 18.94
C ASN A 917 -33.01 -27.25 18.52
N LEU A 918 -32.60 -27.20 17.25
CA LEU A 918 -31.34 -27.76 16.73
C LEU A 918 -30.31 -26.64 16.50
N GLN A 919 -29.03 -26.85 16.81
CA GLN A 919 -27.94 -25.90 16.53
C GLN A 919 -26.69 -26.57 15.94
N THR A 920 -25.85 -25.81 15.22
CA THR A 920 -24.61 -26.31 14.59
C THR A 920 -23.35 -26.16 15.44
N SER A 921 -23.42 -25.45 16.56
CA SER A 921 -22.34 -25.33 17.56
C SER A 921 -22.71 -26.05 18.85
N ASN A 922 -21.73 -26.64 19.54
CA ASN A 922 -21.91 -27.33 20.82
C ASN A 922 -21.51 -26.49 22.06
N SER A 923 -21.22 -25.19 21.90
CA SER A 923 -20.48 -24.36 22.86
C SER A 923 -21.29 -23.79 24.03
N SER A 924 -22.58 -24.09 24.16
CA SER A 924 -23.50 -23.40 25.09
C SER A 924 -24.11 -24.28 26.20
N VAL A 925 -23.61 -25.50 26.44
CA VAL A 925 -24.11 -26.38 27.52
C VAL A 925 -22.93 -26.98 28.30
N THR A 926 -23.03 -27.08 29.64
CA THR A 926 -22.00 -27.69 30.49
C THR A 926 -22.60 -28.75 31.43
N GLY A 927 -22.12 -30.00 31.35
CA GLY A 927 -22.49 -31.11 32.24
C GLY A 927 -23.46 -32.15 31.64
N TRP A 928 -23.62 -33.29 32.32
CA TRP A 928 -24.65 -34.29 31.98
C TRP A 928 -26.03 -33.78 32.38
N GLN A 929 -26.93 -33.57 31.41
CA GLN A 929 -28.31 -33.17 31.67
C GLN A 929 -29.27 -34.24 31.11
N PRO A 930 -30.10 -34.91 31.95
CA PRO A 930 -31.27 -35.61 31.44
C PRO A 930 -32.23 -34.55 30.90
N THR A 931 -32.39 -34.50 29.58
CA THR A 931 -33.09 -33.39 28.93
C THR A 931 -34.56 -33.68 28.70
N THR A 932 -34.92 -34.92 28.36
CA THR A 932 -36.32 -35.31 28.06
C THR A 932 -36.51 -36.83 28.16
N THR A 933 -37.62 -37.25 28.77
CA THR A 933 -38.08 -38.65 28.77
C THR A 933 -38.73 -38.99 27.43
N ILE A 934 -38.28 -40.09 26.82
CA ILE A 934 -38.89 -40.71 25.65
C ILE A 934 -40.00 -41.64 26.14
N SER A 935 -41.25 -41.26 25.87
CA SER A 935 -42.45 -42.03 26.20
C SER A 935 -43.32 -42.23 24.95
N THR A 936 -44.58 -42.63 25.14
CA THR A 936 -45.57 -42.72 24.04
C THR A 936 -45.95 -41.35 23.45
N THR A 937 -45.62 -40.25 24.14
CA THR A 937 -45.81 -38.89 23.61
C THR A 937 -44.63 -38.46 22.75
N THR A 938 -44.88 -38.13 21.49
CA THR A 938 -43.86 -37.66 20.55
C THR A 938 -43.24 -36.34 20.97
N LYS A 939 -41.92 -36.23 20.83
CA LYS A 939 -41.14 -35.00 21.08
C LYS A 939 -40.52 -34.49 19.79
N HIS A 940 -40.39 -33.17 19.64
CA HIS A 940 -40.00 -32.51 18.39
C HIS A 940 -38.82 -31.54 18.58
N TRP A 941 -37.87 -31.54 17.63
CA TRP A 941 -36.79 -30.55 17.52
C TRP A 941 -36.73 -29.94 16.12
N TYR A 942 -36.43 -28.64 16.02
CA TYR A 942 -36.47 -27.85 14.80
C TYR A 942 -35.14 -27.13 14.51
N SER A 943 -34.66 -27.20 13.27
CA SER A 943 -33.56 -26.33 12.80
C SER A 943 -34.02 -24.87 12.65
N PRO A 944 -33.09 -23.90 12.55
CA PRO A 944 -33.37 -22.62 11.93
C PRO A 944 -33.98 -22.79 10.52
N VAL A 945 -34.58 -21.71 10.00
CA VAL A 945 -35.04 -21.68 8.62
C VAL A 945 -33.83 -21.77 7.69
N ILE A 946 -33.83 -22.75 6.78
CA ILE A 946 -32.73 -23.02 5.86
C ILE A 946 -33.20 -22.96 4.40
N ASN A 947 -32.25 -22.62 3.53
CA ASN A 947 -32.39 -22.60 2.07
C ASN A 947 -31.25 -23.41 1.47
N GLY A 948 -31.54 -24.31 0.53
CA GLY A 948 -30.53 -25.15 -0.14
C GLY A 948 -30.91 -26.63 -0.18
N THR A 949 -30.03 -27.46 -0.72
CA THR A 949 -30.31 -28.87 -1.00
C THR A 949 -29.28 -29.79 -0.34
N TYR A 950 -29.72 -30.76 0.46
CA TYR A 950 -28.86 -31.88 0.87
C TYR A 950 -28.94 -32.99 -0.18
N LYS A 951 -27.80 -33.60 -0.50
CA LYS A 951 -27.73 -34.74 -1.43
C LYS A 951 -28.50 -35.95 -0.89
N ALA A 952 -29.00 -36.79 -1.78
CA ALA A 952 -29.41 -38.15 -1.44
C ALA A 952 -28.28 -38.86 -0.68
N GLY A 953 -28.60 -39.51 0.43
CA GLY A 953 -27.58 -40.12 1.27
C GLY A 953 -28.12 -40.61 2.60
N THR A 954 -27.22 -40.91 3.53
CA THR A 954 -27.58 -41.39 4.86
C THR A 954 -27.59 -40.24 5.86
N TRP A 955 -28.76 -39.94 6.42
CA TRP A 955 -28.91 -39.10 7.59
C TRP A 955 -28.62 -39.95 8.82
N GLN A 956 -27.53 -39.64 9.51
CA GLN A 956 -27.14 -40.39 10.69
C GLN A 956 -27.61 -39.64 11.94
N PHE A 957 -28.54 -40.24 12.68
CA PHE A 957 -28.96 -39.72 13.98
C PHE A 957 -28.34 -40.57 15.09
N ILE A 958 -27.50 -39.95 15.91
CA ILE A 958 -26.84 -40.59 17.03
C ILE A 958 -27.60 -40.18 18.28
N LEU A 959 -28.26 -41.15 18.92
CA LEU A 959 -29.04 -40.97 20.14
C LEU A 959 -28.29 -41.57 21.32
N TRP A 960 -28.06 -40.77 22.35
CA TRP A 960 -27.57 -41.25 23.63
C TRP A 960 -28.72 -41.41 24.61
N THR A 961 -28.85 -42.59 25.21
CA THR A 961 -29.85 -42.84 26.25
C THR A 961 -29.24 -43.46 27.50
N ASN A 962 -29.89 -43.26 28.64
CA ASN A 962 -29.58 -43.97 29.88
C ASN A 962 -30.49 -45.20 30.00
N SER A 963 -29.91 -46.41 30.01
CA SER A 963 -30.66 -47.69 30.08
C SER A 963 -30.79 -48.20 31.52
N PRO A 964 -32.02 -48.52 31.99
CA PRO A 964 -32.25 -49.26 33.23
C PRO A 964 -32.18 -50.79 33.06
N GLY A 965 -31.87 -51.32 31.86
CA GLY A 965 -31.66 -52.76 31.62
C GLY A 965 -32.85 -53.56 31.05
N SER A 966 -33.79 -52.93 30.32
CA SER A 966 -34.93 -53.60 29.67
C SER A 966 -35.20 -53.04 28.27
N SER A 967 -35.71 -53.84 27.33
CA SER A 967 -35.98 -53.43 25.92
C SER A 967 -36.81 -52.14 25.81
N SER A 968 -36.43 -51.25 24.90
CA SER A 968 -37.19 -50.04 24.54
C SER A 968 -37.07 -49.77 23.04
N GLN A 969 -38.16 -49.98 22.31
CA GLN A 969 -38.23 -49.74 20.88
C GLN A 969 -38.50 -48.25 20.63
N VAL A 970 -37.50 -47.51 20.16
CA VAL A 970 -37.61 -46.07 19.88
C VAL A 970 -37.65 -45.84 18.38
N LYS A 971 -38.64 -45.05 17.93
CA LYS A 971 -38.75 -44.58 16.54
C LYS A 971 -38.21 -43.15 16.44
N VAL A 972 -37.33 -42.93 15.47
CA VAL A 972 -36.86 -41.61 15.05
C VAL A 972 -37.38 -41.33 13.65
N GLU A 973 -37.94 -40.14 13.46
CA GLU A 973 -38.46 -39.66 12.18
C GLU A 973 -37.88 -38.28 11.86
N ILE A 974 -37.43 -38.08 10.62
CA ILE A 974 -36.91 -36.79 10.15
C ILE A 974 -37.88 -36.24 9.12
N TYR A 975 -38.31 -34.99 9.29
CA TYR A 975 -39.25 -34.31 8.42
C TYR A 975 -38.65 -33.02 7.85
N LYS A 976 -39.13 -32.67 6.66
CA LYS A 976 -39.11 -31.31 6.12
C LYS A 976 -40.43 -30.62 6.48
N VAL A 977 -40.37 -29.43 7.07
CA VAL A 977 -41.55 -28.65 7.50
C VAL A 977 -41.45 -27.19 7.06
N ASN A 978 -42.59 -26.50 6.97
CA ASN A 978 -42.65 -25.05 6.76
C ASN A 978 -42.00 -24.27 7.90
N SER A 979 -41.77 -22.97 7.70
CA SER A 979 -41.13 -22.10 8.71
C SER A 979 -41.88 -22.06 10.05
N ASP A 980 -43.19 -22.30 10.04
CA ASP A 980 -44.11 -22.38 11.18
C ASP A 980 -44.33 -23.81 11.72
N GLY A 981 -43.56 -24.79 11.25
CA GLY A 981 -43.66 -26.20 11.66
C GLY A 981 -44.76 -27.02 10.97
N SER A 982 -45.64 -26.38 10.18
CA SER A 982 -46.70 -27.06 9.42
C SER A 982 -46.18 -27.80 8.18
N GLY A 983 -47.07 -28.52 7.46
CA GLY A 983 -46.74 -29.09 6.14
C GLY A 983 -45.69 -30.20 6.16
N ALA A 984 -45.70 -31.06 7.19
CA ALA A 984 -44.66 -32.07 7.40
C ALA A 984 -44.58 -33.12 6.29
N THR A 985 -43.40 -33.20 5.67
CA THR A 985 -43.04 -34.23 4.67
C THR A 985 -41.96 -35.14 5.25
N LEU A 986 -42.22 -36.44 5.34
CA LEU A 986 -41.28 -37.41 5.91
C LEU A 986 -40.07 -37.60 4.97
N ILE A 987 -38.86 -37.43 5.50
CA ILE A 987 -37.59 -37.73 4.82
C ILE A 987 -37.23 -39.21 5.03
N GLY A 988 -37.41 -39.71 6.25
CA GLY A 988 -37.24 -41.12 6.56
C GLY A 988 -37.43 -41.41 8.06
N SER A 989 -37.50 -42.69 8.40
CA SER A 989 -37.69 -43.14 9.77
C SER A 989 -36.99 -44.47 10.03
N GLN A 990 -36.58 -44.70 11.28
CA GLN A 990 -36.08 -46.00 11.72
C GLN A 990 -36.50 -46.27 13.15
N THR A 991 -36.78 -47.54 13.47
CA THR A 991 -37.04 -48.04 14.82
C THR A 991 -35.95 -49.02 15.20
N ILE A 992 -35.33 -48.81 16.37
CA ILE A 992 -34.34 -49.72 16.94
C ILE A 992 -34.61 -49.94 18.43
N ASP A 993 -34.16 -51.07 18.96
CA ASP A 993 -34.12 -51.29 20.41
C ASP A 993 -32.92 -50.56 21.00
N VAL A 994 -33.16 -49.39 21.60
CA VAL A 994 -32.06 -48.56 22.09
C VAL A 994 -31.36 -49.18 23.30
N ASN A 995 -31.98 -50.13 24.01
CA ASN A 995 -31.44 -50.70 25.24
C ASN A 995 -30.64 -52.00 25.05
N THR A 996 -30.56 -52.56 23.83
CA THR A 996 -29.81 -53.80 23.55
C THR A 996 -28.28 -53.62 23.47
N THR A 997 -27.79 -52.39 23.56
CA THR A 997 -26.38 -52.05 23.27
C THR A 997 -25.47 -51.92 24.52
N GLY A 998 -26.00 -52.07 25.75
CA GLY A 998 -25.19 -52.06 26.99
C GLY A 998 -25.92 -51.52 28.23
N THR A 999 -25.25 -51.52 29.40
CA THR A 999 -25.72 -50.88 30.64
C THR A 999 -25.19 -49.44 30.77
N GLY A 1000 -25.94 -48.55 31.44
CA GLY A 1000 -25.56 -47.15 31.62
C GLY A 1000 -25.83 -46.26 30.40
N ASN A 1001 -25.07 -45.16 30.25
CA ASN A 1001 -25.17 -44.27 29.09
C ASN A 1001 -24.54 -44.93 27.87
N HIS A 1002 -25.32 -45.15 26.82
CA HIS A 1002 -24.86 -45.79 25.59
C HIS A 1002 -25.46 -45.09 24.38
N GLN A 1003 -24.79 -45.23 23.24
CA GLN A 1003 -25.24 -44.67 21.97
C GLN A 1003 -25.98 -45.71 21.14
N SER A 1004 -26.97 -45.22 20.41
CA SER A 1004 -27.69 -45.93 19.39
C SER A 1004 -27.65 -45.11 18.10
N VAL A 1005 -27.25 -45.72 17.00
CA VAL A 1005 -27.09 -45.03 15.70
C VAL A 1005 -28.24 -45.42 14.79
N PHE A 1006 -29.02 -44.42 14.38
CA PHE A 1006 -30.05 -44.54 13.37
C PHE A 1006 -29.46 -44.09 12.03
N ASN A 1007 -29.44 -44.96 11.03
CA ASN A 1007 -29.01 -44.66 9.67
C ASN A 1007 -30.25 -44.57 8.79
N ILE A 1008 -30.72 -43.35 8.56
CA ILE A 1008 -31.95 -43.06 7.83
C ILE A 1008 -31.57 -42.58 6.43
N SER A 1009 -31.66 -43.47 5.44
CA SER A 1009 -31.27 -43.15 4.06
C SER A 1009 -32.47 -42.71 3.21
N ASN A 1010 -32.24 -41.74 2.33
CA ASN A 1010 -33.19 -41.30 1.32
C ASN A 1010 -32.56 -41.40 -0.09
N SER A 1011 -33.35 -41.81 -1.08
CA SER A 1011 -32.89 -42.07 -2.46
C SER A 1011 -32.86 -40.83 -3.36
N SER A 1012 -33.33 -39.68 -2.88
CA SER A 1012 -33.43 -38.43 -3.67
C SER A 1012 -33.01 -37.21 -2.85
N ASP A 1013 -32.44 -36.20 -3.51
CA ASP A 1013 -32.02 -34.95 -2.87
C ASP A 1013 -33.16 -34.27 -2.08
N VAL A 1014 -32.86 -33.74 -0.90
CA VAL A 1014 -33.83 -33.02 -0.05
C VAL A 1014 -33.59 -31.52 -0.15
N SER A 1015 -34.48 -30.82 -0.86
CA SER A 1015 -34.41 -29.37 -1.04
C SER A 1015 -35.25 -28.62 -0.01
N PHE A 1016 -34.72 -27.53 0.54
CA PHE A 1016 -35.37 -26.63 1.49
C PHE A 1016 -35.49 -25.23 0.88
N ASN A 1017 -36.68 -24.64 0.96
CA ASN A 1017 -36.93 -23.26 0.56
C ASN A 1017 -37.71 -22.55 1.67
N SER A 1018 -37.00 -21.79 2.51
CA SER A 1018 -37.52 -21.15 3.71
C SER A 1018 -38.24 -22.14 4.64
N GLN A 1019 -37.61 -23.30 4.84
CA GLN A 1019 -38.17 -24.45 5.55
C GLN A 1019 -37.23 -24.91 6.67
N ARG A 1020 -37.71 -25.79 7.57
CA ARG A 1020 -36.92 -26.35 8.68
C ARG A 1020 -36.81 -27.86 8.56
N ILE A 1021 -35.77 -28.42 9.18
CA ILE A 1021 -35.69 -29.85 9.53
C ILE A 1021 -36.42 -30.04 10.86
N ARG A 1022 -37.31 -31.04 10.96
CA ARG A 1022 -37.93 -31.47 12.22
C ARG A 1022 -37.56 -32.91 12.54
N VAL A 1023 -36.92 -33.15 13.68
CA VAL A 1023 -36.67 -34.50 14.23
C VAL A 1023 -37.77 -34.84 15.23
N SER A 1024 -38.40 -36.01 15.10
CA SER A 1024 -39.42 -36.51 16.02
C SER A 1024 -39.00 -37.84 16.63
N ILE A 1025 -39.16 -37.98 17.95
CA ILE A 1025 -38.73 -39.14 18.73
C ILE A 1025 -39.89 -39.65 19.58
N THR A 1026 -40.19 -40.95 19.50
CA THR A 1026 -41.30 -41.60 20.23
C THR A 1026 -40.96 -43.03 20.61
N LYS A 1027 -41.41 -43.49 21.79
CA LYS A 1027 -41.38 -44.90 22.18
C LYS A 1027 -42.54 -45.66 21.53
N VAL A 1028 -42.23 -46.76 20.85
CA VAL A 1028 -43.20 -47.65 20.21
C VAL A 1028 -43.65 -48.77 21.15
N SER A 1029 -42.72 -49.39 21.88
CA SER A 1029 -42.99 -50.44 22.87
C SER A 1029 -41.85 -50.58 23.87
N GLY A 1030 -42.09 -51.26 25.00
CA GLY A 1030 -41.11 -51.42 26.09
C GLY A 1030 -41.14 -50.31 27.14
N VAL A 1031 -40.05 -50.16 27.90
CA VAL A 1031 -39.94 -49.18 29.02
C VAL A 1031 -39.55 -47.78 28.54
N ASP A 1032 -39.92 -46.76 29.31
CA ASP A 1032 -39.47 -45.37 29.05
C ASP A 1032 -37.95 -45.25 29.22
N CYS A 1033 -37.32 -44.40 28.40
CA CYS A 1033 -35.89 -44.11 28.48
C CYS A 1033 -35.65 -42.60 28.44
N THR A 1034 -34.48 -42.14 28.89
CA THR A 1034 -34.16 -40.70 28.98
C THR A 1034 -33.02 -40.35 28.04
N ILE A 1035 -33.18 -39.26 27.28
CA ILE A 1035 -32.12 -38.71 26.43
C ILE A 1035 -30.99 -38.19 27.33
N ALA A 1036 -29.77 -38.64 27.07
CA ALA A 1036 -28.57 -38.20 27.78
C ALA A 1036 -27.77 -37.24 26.89
N TYR A 1037 -27.23 -36.17 27.49
CA TYR A 1037 -26.45 -35.14 26.79
C TYR A 1037 -25.21 -34.75 27.59
N ASN A 1038 -24.02 -34.72 26.96
CA ASN A 1038 -22.76 -34.19 27.51
C ASN A 1038 -21.93 -33.56 26.36
N THR A 1039 -21.46 -32.32 26.56
CA THR A 1039 -20.68 -31.56 25.58
C THR A 1039 -19.23 -31.99 25.45
N ASN A 1040 -18.66 -32.64 26.47
CA ASN A 1040 -17.23 -32.97 26.51
C ASN A 1040 -16.91 -34.33 25.90
N ASP A 1041 -17.91 -35.20 25.71
CA ASP A 1041 -17.69 -36.54 25.19
C ASP A 1041 -18.45 -36.75 23.88
N PHE A 1042 -19.78 -36.82 23.83
CA PHE A 1042 -20.50 -37.11 22.56
C PHE A 1042 -21.99 -36.71 22.62
N PRO A 1043 -22.42 -35.56 22.06
CA PRO A 1043 -23.83 -35.13 22.12
C PRO A 1043 -24.75 -35.89 21.15
N THR A 1044 -26.03 -36.03 21.53
CA THR A 1044 -27.11 -36.48 20.63
C THR A 1044 -27.22 -35.52 19.45
N ARG A 1045 -27.10 -36.06 18.24
CA ARG A 1045 -26.90 -35.24 17.03
C ARG A 1045 -27.45 -35.89 15.77
N LEU A 1046 -27.85 -35.04 14.84
CA LEU A 1046 -28.16 -35.39 13.45
C LEU A 1046 -26.99 -34.96 12.55
N ILE A 1047 -26.45 -35.88 11.78
CA ILE A 1047 -25.45 -35.61 10.75
C ILE A 1047 -26.15 -35.74 9.40
N THR A 1048 -26.18 -34.65 8.63
CA THR A 1048 -26.79 -34.62 7.29
C THR A 1048 -25.82 -35.16 6.24
N PRO A 1049 -26.30 -35.68 5.10
CA PRO A 1049 -25.45 -35.98 3.95
C PRO A 1049 -24.69 -34.72 3.48
N GLY A 1050 -23.43 -34.88 3.05
CA GLY A 1050 -22.63 -33.84 2.39
C GLY A 1050 -22.51 -34.04 0.88
N GLN A 1051 -21.83 -33.10 0.21
CA GLN A 1051 -21.43 -33.25 -1.20
C GLN A 1051 -20.39 -34.35 -1.39
#